data_AF-A0A7Y2T4Q4-F1
#
_entry.id   AF-A0A7Y2T4Q4-F1
#
_cell.length_a   1.000
_cell.length_b   1.000
_cell.length_c   1.000
_cell.angle_alpha   90.00
_cell.angle_beta   90.00
_cell.angle_gamma   90.00
#
_symmetry.space_group_name_H-M   'P 1'
#
loop_
_entity.id
_entity.type
_entity.pdbx_description
1 polymer ?
#
loop_
_entity_poly.entity_id
_entity_poly.type
_entity_poly.pdbx_seq_one_letter_code
_entity_poly.pdbx_strand_id
1 'polypeptide(L)'
;MKRKYLFTSLVLAALAFTACKDKPTTPSSGAQSSDPQTGDTGSTEKPDVVPVAPMPSSASVEDRAAKLGFAKHLPGDIVIYDAVFNGRKAFDKLVKSSLGEFIVERMADEGMSLDMLEGNDEAAAQIAIYSEEYFSAYGKGTSEAFDLSMKFFERLGFYGARVGVFMGDGVVREGGDFSPRGPAPFMDGPLKGAPKELVKMFSDFEMPCFYQGSKVSDPESRELVTAQMEQVVSMLGFAEDASEAITIKRGDAEFSGYKISGAKLAEMIDDDAVDEMKEVFEIADIEAFKKSLASKNIVGVTGVVDDYVILFFGKSEEDLVLVDDVADSICASDDIVYLDPYLGKDLLTVSFRDAKVVQAVGSIESIGYRILSSTVRGVSEGLGDAASLGDTQDIEAILDSIDEQGSKLASMFSGTDAGYVAYLEEGLKVEGFGGSNLPSFDFEKSHSLSPLASGDGMLLFANWTSNEAYNEKVMEYVDSLGEAGYLLVKRVAALDLEDNDFNEFKQGIDLFDRSFRDDALEIWQALRGDMAAGLGAESALVVDVNGSLPKVPQVPKMILEQGKMPRISYVSAVADRAKLQTSWKRLNESAENILKAVSEMVGNEIPMQVPMSSEKNDLKTWFIPIPFQNDDFVPSVSVSDELFFVSTSKAFSEGLAEQFKQGGGDPRKGAWLHVDFKVLHHYAQQWLDLVEGNLDELARSESAREDFTENKPMIEEAMKAFGSLDDLTLHARNEGGRSRISLHLKVK
;
A
#
# COMPACT_ATOMS: atom_id res chain seq x y z
N MET A 1 -0.10 26.10 6.49
CA MET A 1 -0.43 24.80 5.85
C MET A 1 0.54 23.67 6.21
N LYS A 2 1.88 23.83 6.10
CA LYS A 2 2.84 22.75 6.38
C LYS A 2 2.86 22.18 7.82
N ARG A 3 2.42 22.94 8.84
CA ARG A 3 2.43 22.49 10.26
C ARG A 3 1.19 21.68 10.70
N LYS A 4 0.06 21.75 9.97
CA LYS A 4 -1.22 21.16 10.39
C LYS A 4 -1.27 19.62 10.27
N TYR A 5 -0.44 19.04 9.40
CA TYR A 5 -0.44 17.59 9.11
C TYR A 5 0.64 16.80 9.87
N LEU A 6 1.53 17.48 10.60
CA LEU A 6 2.63 16.86 11.34
C LEU A 6 2.12 16.10 12.57
N PHE A 7 1.16 16.66 13.33
CA PHE A 7 0.64 15.98 14.51
C PHE A 7 -0.17 14.72 14.15
N THR A 8 -0.98 14.75 13.08
CA THR A 8 -1.66 13.54 12.58
C THR A 8 -0.67 12.48 12.11
N SER A 9 0.41 12.88 11.43
CA SER A 9 1.49 11.98 11.03
C SER A 9 2.28 11.45 12.22
N LEU A 10 2.49 12.26 13.26
CA LEU A 10 3.13 11.90 14.53
C LEU A 10 2.24 11.02 15.40
N VAL A 11 0.92 11.18 15.39
CA VAL A 11 -0.04 10.30 16.07
C VAL A 11 -0.15 8.98 15.31
N LEU A 12 -0.16 8.98 13.98
CA LEU A 12 -0.08 7.76 13.18
C LEU A 12 1.27 7.03 13.35
N ALA A 13 2.38 7.77 13.39
CA ALA A 13 3.70 7.24 13.73
C ALA A 13 3.74 6.77 15.20
N ALA A 14 3.12 7.49 16.14
CA ALA A 14 3.00 7.04 17.52
C ALA A 14 2.16 5.76 17.63
N LEU A 15 1.05 5.68 16.91
CA LEU A 15 0.26 4.46 16.79
C LEU A 15 1.10 3.29 16.23
N ALA A 16 2.14 3.56 15.43
CA ALA A 16 3.13 2.58 14.98
C ALA A 16 4.27 2.27 15.98
N PHE A 17 4.58 3.16 16.94
CA PHE A 17 5.81 3.08 17.77
C PHE A 17 5.61 3.18 19.32
N THR A 18 4.39 3.28 19.85
CA THR A 18 4.09 3.61 21.28
C THR A 18 4.34 2.54 22.35
N ALA A 19 5.21 1.57 22.07
CA ALA A 19 5.49 0.50 23.01
C ALA A 19 6.90 0.63 23.60
N CYS A 20 6.99 1.10 24.84
CA CYS A 20 8.12 0.89 25.76
C CYS A 20 7.51 0.89 27.16
N LYS A 21 7.87 -0.07 28.03
CA LYS A 21 7.27 -0.13 29.37
C LYS A 21 8.15 -0.77 30.43
N ASP A 22 8.07 -0.22 31.64
CA ASP A 22 8.51 -0.86 32.88
C ASP A 22 7.65 -2.10 33.25
N LYS A 23 8.33 -3.11 33.80
CA LYS A 23 7.82 -4.46 34.18
C LYS A 23 6.87 -4.48 35.39
N PRO A 24 5.95 -5.46 35.43
CA PRO A 24 6.04 -6.49 36.48
C PRO A 24 5.75 -7.94 36.02
N THR A 25 6.21 -8.89 36.84
CA THR A 25 6.54 -10.32 36.65
C THR A 25 5.41 -11.38 36.84
N THR A 26 5.31 -12.31 35.86
CA THR A 26 5.08 -13.81 35.87
C THR A 26 3.81 -14.45 36.51
N PRO A 27 3.47 -15.76 36.29
CA PRO A 27 3.80 -16.75 35.22
C PRO A 27 2.60 -17.53 34.61
N SER A 28 2.89 -18.26 33.53
CA SER A 28 2.06 -19.15 32.69
C SER A 28 1.82 -20.58 33.22
N SER A 29 0.76 -21.24 32.74
CA SER A 29 0.66 -22.68 32.39
C SER A 29 -0.52 -22.85 31.40
N GLY A 30 -0.64 -23.78 30.45
CA GLY A 30 0.16 -24.88 29.93
C GLY A 30 -0.74 -25.76 29.01
N ALA A 31 -0.33 -25.95 27.76
CA ALA A 31 -0.55 -27.06 26.79
C ALA A 31 -1.86 -27.91 26.78
N GLN A 32 -2.43 -28.22 25.59
CA GLN A 32 -2.05 -29.36 24.70
C GLN A 32 -3.15 -29.76 23.67
N SER A 33 -2.69 -29.89 22.41
CA SER A 33 -3.17 -30.60 21.20
C SER A 33 -4.30 -31.65 21.22
N SER A 34 -5.02 -31.79 20.10
CA SER A 34 -5.13 -33.09 19.38
C SER A 34 -5.56 -32.93 17.91
N ASP A 35 -5.08 -33.88 17.11
CA ASP A 35 -4.89 -33.94 15.65
C ASP A 35 -6.09 -34.57 14.87
N PRO A 36 -6.02 -34.72 13.53
CA PRO A 36 -7.12 -34.56 12.56
C PRO A 36 -7.55 -35.87 11.88
N GLN A 37 -8.55 -35.84 10.99
CA GLN A 37 -8.59 -36.73 9.80
C GLN A 37 -9.64 -36.39 8.71
N THR A 38 -9.10 -36.19 7.48
CA THR A 38 -9.51 -36.71 6.14
C THR A 38 -10.89 -36.47 5.49
N GLY A 39 -10.86 -35.98 4.24
CA GLY A 39 -11.31 -36.76 3.07
C GLY A 39 -12.32 -36.18 2.05
N ASP A 40 -11.79 -35.50 1.02
CA ASP A 40 -12.01 -35.72 -0.43
C ASP A 40 -13.24 -35.20 -1.25
N THR A 41 -12.91 -34.83 -2.51
CA THR A 41 -13.66 -34.73 -3.78
C THR A 41 -14.49 -33.47 -4.18
N GLY A 42 -13.84 -32.60 -4.98
CA GLY A 42 -14.25 -32.07 -6.31
C GLY A 42 -15.63 -31.46 -6.58
N SER A 43 -15.67 -30.17 -6.96
CA SER A 43 -16.20 -29.67 -8.24
C SER A 43 -15.99 -28.15 -8.38
N THR A 44 -15.74 -27.69 -9.60
CA THR A 44 -15.58 -26.29 -10.01
C THR A 44 -16.94 -25.61 -10.08
N GLU A 45 -17.29 -24.86 -9.04
CA GLU A 45 -18.33 -23.84 -9.05
C GLU A 45 -17.72 -22.49 -8.69
N LYS A 46 -18.24 -21.41 -9.26
CA LYS A 46 -17.90 -20.03 -8.82
C LYS A 46 -18.02 -19.98 -7.30
N PRO A 47 -17.10 -19.33 -6.56
CA PRO A 47 -17.23 -19.26 -5.12
C PRO A 47 -18.47 -18.43 -4.79
N ASP A 48 -19.58 -19.12 -4.54
CA ASP A 48 -20.61 -18.61 -3.65
C ASP A 48 -19.91 -18.26 -2.34
N VAL A 49 -20.15 -17.05 -1.85
CA VAL A 49 -19.72 -16.61 -0.53
C VAL A 49 -20.34 -17.58 0.48
N VAL A 50 -19.59 -18.62 0.86
CA VAL A 50 -20.01 -19.52 1.94
C VAL A 50 -20.16 -18.63 3.17
N PRO A 51 -21.33 -18.57 3.82
CA PRO A 51 -21.49 -17.83 5.05
C PRO A 51 -20.52 -18.42 6.07
N VAL A 52 -19.47 -17.67 6.38
CA VAL A 52 -18.55 -18.06 7.45
C VAL A 52 -19.37 -18.10 8.73
N ALA A 53 -19.27 -19.21 9.47
CA ALA A 53 -19.98 -19.35 10.73
C ALA A 53 -19.63 -18.17 11.65
N PRO A 54 -20.62 -17.49 12.26
CA PRO A 54 -20.36 -16.38 13.17
C PRO A 54 -19.40 -16.81 14.27
N MET A 55 -18.40 -15.99 14.59
CA MET A 55 -17.59 -16.24 15.78
C MET A 55 -18.51 -16.21 17.01
N PRO A 56 -18.46 -17.22 17.89
CA PRO A 56 -19.31 -17.24 19.07
C PRO A 56 -18.97 -16.05 19.97
N SER A 57 -19.97 -15.20 20.23
CA SER A 57 -19.88 -14.07 21.16
C SER A 57 -19.49 -14.57 22.54
N SER A 58 -18.45 -13.98 23.13
CA SER A 58 -17.99 -14.30 24.49
C SER A 58 -18.16 -13.15 25.48
N ALA A 59 -18.43 -11.94 24.98
CA ALA A 59 -18.76 -10.76 25.78
C ALA A 59 -20.23 -10.34 25.60
N SER A 60 -20.75 -9.58 26.57
CA SER A 60 -22.07 -8.95 26.45
C SER A 60 -22.02 -7.64 25.64
N VAL A 61 -23.18 -7.16 25.20
CA VAL A 61 -23.31 -5.87 24.50
C VAL A 61 -22.86 -4.72 25.41
N GLU A 62 -23.16 -4.82 26.71
CA GLU A 62 -22.74 -3.88 27.73
C GLU A 62 -21.22 -3.87 27.94
N ASP A 63 -20.57 -5.04 27.88
CA ASP A 63 -19.10 -5.13 27.96
C ASP A 63 -18.42 -4.41 26.79
N ARG A 64 -18.96 -4.56 25.57
CA ARG A 64 -18.47 -3.83 24.39
C ARG A 64 -18.67 -2.33 24.54
N ALA A 65 -19.86 -1.91 24.92
CA ALA A 65 -20.19 -0.50 25.11
C ALA A 65 -19.33 0.18 26.17
N ALA A 66 -19.00 -0.53 27.26
CA ALA A 66 -18.08 -0.04 28.28
C ALA A 66 -16.66 0.20 27.77
N LYS A 67 -16.27 -0.46 26.67
CA LYS A 67 -14.92 -0.38 26.08
C LYS A 67 -14.84 0.52 24.85
N LEU A 68 -15.91 0.61 24.07
CA LEU A 68 -15.95 1.32 22.80
C LEU A 68 -16.45 2.76 22.90
N GLY A 69 -16.69 3.26 24.12
CA GLY A 69 -16.92 4.69 24.37
C GLY A 69 -18.18 5.21 23.69
N PHE A 70 -18.02 6.14 22.75
CA PHE A 70 -19.14 6.77 22.06
C PHE A 70 -19.91 5.82 21.14
N ALA A 71 -19.32 4.69 20.76
CA ALA A 71 -20.00 3.66 19.97
C ALA A 71 -21.39 3.30 20.51
N LYS A 72 -21.59 3.31 21.83
CA LYS A 72 -22.87 3.02 22.48
C LYS A 72 -24.02 3.98 22.09
N HIS A 73 -23.70 5.15 21.53
CA HIS A 73 -24.67 6.14 21.05
C HIS A 73 -24.84 6.12 19.53
N LEU A 74 -23.96 5.44 18.80
CA LEU A 74 -24.05 5.33 17.35
C LEU A 74 -25.08 4.25 16.97
N PRO A 75 -25.93 4.50 15.95
CA PRO A 75 -26.95 3.55 15.56
C PRO A 75 -26.35 2.23 15.04
N GLY A 76 -27.10 1.14 15.15
CA GLY A 76 -26.67 -0.19 14.71
C GLY A 76 -26.47 -0.35 13.19
N ASP A 77 -26.86 0.62 12.37
CA ASP A 77 -26.73 0.59 10.90
C ASP A 77 -25.45 1.28 10.37
N ILE A 78 -24.52 1.63 11.25
CA ILE A 78 -23.17 2.07 10.87
C ILE A 78 -22.45 0.92 10.16
N VAL A 79 -21.85 1.23 9.01
CA VAL A 79 -21.13 0.27 8.14
C VAL A 79 -19.61 0.45 8.19
N ILE A 80 -19.15 1.56 8.77
CA ILE A 80 -17.75 1.87 9.01
C ILE A 80 -17.61 2.47 10.40
N TYR A 81 -16.71 1.95 11.21
CA TYR A 81 -16.28 2.59 12.45
C TYR A 81 -14.78 2.54 12.55
N ASP A 82 -14.17 3.65 12.96
CA ASP A 82 -12.78 3.72 13.37
C ASP A 82 -12.74 4.46 14.68
N ALA A 83 -11.97 3.94 15.64
CA ALA A 83 -11.70 4.67 16.87
C ALA A 83 -10.25 4.53 17.30
N VAL A 84 -9.76 5.57 17.95
CA VAL A 84 -8.48 5.65 18.64
C VAL A 84 -8.78 5.92 20.11
N PHE A 85 -8.20 5.13 21.00
CA PHE A 85 -8.39 5.22 22.43
C PHE A 85 -7.06 5.57 23.11
N ASN A 86 -7.15 6.37 24.17
CA ASN A 86 -6.03 6.73 25.03
C ASN A 86 -4.83 7.32 24.25
N GLY A 87 -5.08 8.09 23.18
CA GLY A 87 -4.01 8.54 22.28
C GLY A 87 -2.95 9.42 22.98
N ARG A 88 -3.32 10.27 23.95
CA ARG A 88 -2.36 11.03 24.76
C ARG A 88 -1.52 10.12 25.62
N LYS A 89 -2.14 9.13 26.29
CA LYS A 89 -1.41 8.13 27.09
C LYS A 89 -0.47 7.31 26.22
N ALA A 90 -0.87 6.95 25.00
CA ALA A 90 -0.02 6.26 24.05
C ALA A 90 1.16 7.18 23.65
N PHE A 91 0.88 8.38 23.16
CA PHE A 91 1.87 9.40 22.80
C PHE A 91 2.86 9.68 23.94
N ASP A 92 2.37 9.87 25.17
CA ASP A 92 3.22 10.09 26.35
C ASP A 92 4.12 8.87 26.64
N LYS A 93 3.65 7.64 26.42
CA LYS A 93 4.50 6.44 26.53
C LYS A 93 5.57 6.42 25.43
N LEU A 94 5.24 6.82 24.20
CA LEU A 94 6.23 6.94 23.13
C LEU A 94 7.27 7.99 23.48
N VAL A 95 6.87 9.22 23.81
CA VAL A 95 7.80 10.32 24.06
C VAL A 95 8.72 10.03 25.25
N LYS A 96 8.26 9.23 26.22
CA LYS A 96 9.08 8.75 27.36
C LYS A 96 9.93 7.52 27.03
N SER A 97 9.81 6.95 25.84
CA SER A 97 10.68 5.88 25.38
C SER A 97 12.00 6.45 24.88
N SER A 98 13.07 5.65 24.91
CA SER A 98 14.36 6.07 24.33
C SER A 98 14.25 6.44 22.85
N LEU A 99 13.37 5.76 22.10
CA LEU A 99 13.10 6.07 20.70
C LEU A 99 12.36 7.41 20.54
N GLY A 100 11.34 7.65 21.35
CA GLY A 100 10.58 8.89 21.30
C GLY A 100 11.35 10.10 21.81
N GLU A 101 12.14 9.95 22.87
CA GLU A 101 13.05 11.00 23.36
C GLU A 101 14.00 11.43 22.23
N PHE A 102 14.65 10.47 21.56
CA PHE A 102 15.52 10.74 20.42
C PHE A 102 14.78 11.44 19.27
N ILE A 103 13.58 10.97 18.89
CA ILE A 103 12.78 11.60 17.83
C ILE A 103 12.44 13.05 18.21
N VAL A 104 12.03 13.29 19.45
CA VAL A 104 11.66 14.63 19.93
C VAL A 104 12.87 15.56 19.99
N GLU A 105 14.03 15.06 20.40
CA GLU A 105 15.27 15.82 20.40
C GLU A 105 15.67 16.23 18.97
N ARG A 106 15.64 15.29 18.01
CA ARG A 106 15.93 15.58 16.60
C ARG A 106 14.93 16.55 15.98
N MET A 107 13.64 16.44 16.32
CA MET A 107 12.66 17.44 15.91
C MET A 107 12.98 18.83 16.47
N ALA A 108 13.41 18.92 17.73
CA ALA A 108 13.79 20.19 18.35
C ALA A 108 15.01 20.82 17.67
N ASP A 109 16.01 20.01 17.29
CA ASP A 109 17.20 20.44 16.53
C ASP A 109 16.83 21.03 15.16
N GLU A 110 15.78 20.50 14.51
CA GLU A 110 15.20 21.05 13.27
C GLU A 110 14.26 22.26 13.51
N GLY A 111 14.17 22.77 14.74
CA GLY A 111 13.37 23.93 15.10
C GLY A 111 11.89 23.61 15.34
N MET A 112 11.56 22.36 15.71
CA MET A 112 10.20 21.88 15.99
C MET A 112 10.13 21.19 17.37
N SER A 113 10.08 21.96 18.46
CA SER A 113 9.87 21.40 19.80
C SER A 113 8.39 21.07 20.06
N LEU A 114 8.14 20.09 20.94
CA LEU A 114 6.79 19.78 21.43
C LEU A 114 6.16 20.99 22.14
N ASP A 115 6.93 21.77 22.91
CA ASP A 115 6.45 22.98 23.58
C ASP A 115 5.94 24.04 22.59
N MET A 116 6.55 24.15 21.40
CA MET A 116 6.07 25.04 20.33
C MET A 116 4.78 24.53 19.68
N LEU A 117 4.54 23.22 19.68
CA LEU A 117 3.28 22.63 19.23
C LEU A 117 2.19 22.78 20.30
N GLU A 118 2.51 22.55 21.57
CA GLU A 118 1.56 22.71 22.68
C GLU A 118 1.18 24.18 22.93
N GLY A 119 2.09 25.14 22.68
CA GLY A 119 1.83 26.57 22.81
C GLY A 119 1.03 27.21 21.67
N ASN A 120 0.52 26.40 20.72
CA ASN A 120 -0.32 26.86 19.61
C ASN A 120 -1.72 26.26 19.73
N ASP A 121 -2.74 27.10 19.90
CA ASP A 121 -4.14 26.69 20.08
C ASP A 121 -4.63 25.69 19.03
N GLU A 122 -4.22 25.82 17.77
CA GLU A 122 -4.59 24.88 16.70
C GLU A 122 -3.96 23.50 16.89
N ALA A 123 -2.70 23.45 17.33
CA ALA A 123 -2.02 22.20 17.60
C ALA A 123 -2.47 21.60 18.94
N ALA A 124 -2.77 22.42 19.96
CA ALA A 124 -3.40 22.00 21.21
C ALA A 124 -4.79 21.37 20.95
N ALA A 125 -5.61 21.97 20.09
CA ALA A 125 -6.89 21.39 19.66
C ALA A 125 -6.70 20.05 18.94
N GLN A 126 -5.75 19.98 18.00
CA GLN A 126 -5.44 18.73 17.30
C GLN A 126 -4.92 17.63 18.25
N ILE A 127 -4.13 17.99 19.27
CA ILE A 127 -3.71 17.08 20.33
C ILE A 127 -4.92 16.59 21.11
N ALA A 128 -5.80 17.50 21.55
CA ALA A 128 -6.99 17.18 22.32
C ALA A 128 -7.94 16.24 21.56
N ILE A 129 -8.12 16.42 20.23
CA ILE A 129 -8.97 15.57 19.38
C ILE A 129 -8.63 14.08 19.52
N TYR A 130 -7.35 13.72 19.59
CA TYR A 130 -6.90 12.32 19.67
C TYR A 130 -6.50 11.89 21.08
N SER A 131 -6.67 12.76 22.09
CA SER A 131 -6.06 12.53 23.41
C SER A 131 -6.73 11.43 24.22
N GLU A 132 -8.06 11.46 24.35
CA GLU A 132 -8.80 10.49 25.17
C GLU A 132 -9.47 9.43 24.31
N GLU A 133 -10.34 9.85 23.39
CA GLU A 133 -11.00 9.00 22.42
C GLU A 133 -11.29 9.84 21.18
N TYR A 134 -10.93 9.34 20.01
CA TYR A 134 -11.35 9.86 18.72
C TYR A 134 -12.12 8.76 18.00
N PHE A 135 -13.18 9.10 17.31
CA PHE A 135 -13.84 8.17 16.40
C PHE A 135 -14.30 8.85 15.12
N SER A 136 -14.43 8.04 14.07
CA SER A 136 -15.20 8.36 12.87
C SER A 136 -16.10 7.18 12.52
N ALA A 137 -17.32 7.47 12.09
CA ALA A 137 -18.30 6.46 11.73
C ALA A 137 -19.07 6.87 10.48
N TYR A 138 -19.40 5.90 9.62
CA TYR A 138 -20.20 6.13 8.43
C TYR A 138 -21.42 5.20 8.39
N GLY A 139 -22.56 5.77 8.07
CA GLY A 139 -23.85 5.06 8.00
C GLY A 139 -24.16 4.51 6.61
N LYS A 140 -25.42 4.11 6.45
CA LYS A 140 -25.97 3.61 5.18
C LYS A 140 -25.74 4.57 4.01
N GLY A 141 -25.53 4.00 2.81
CA GLY A 141 -25.23 4.76 1.58
C GLY A 141 -23.74 4.94 1.31
N THR A 142 -22.89 4.62 2.28
CA THR A 142 -21.43 4.76 2.16
C THR A 142 -20.83 3.86 1.09
N SER A 143 -21.27 2.59 1.00
CA SER A 143 -20.78 1.67 -0.04
C SER A 143 -21.10 2.16 -1.45
N GLU A 144 -22.31 2.72 -1.64
CA GLU A 144 -22.78 3.26 -2.91
C GLU A 144 -22.01 4.54 -3.28
N ALA A 145 -21.72 5.41 -2.31
CA ALA A 145 -20.89 6.59 -2.51
C ALA A 145 -19.44 6.24 -2.89
N PHE A 146 -18.87 5.19 -2.28
CA PHE A 146 -17.54 4.70 -2.66
C PHE A 146 -17.52 4.08 -4.06
N ASP A 147 -18.50 3.23 -4.39
CA ASP A 147 -18.61 2.63 -5.73
C ASP A 147 -18.74 3.72 -6.81
N LEU A 148 -19.52 4.76 -6.55
CA LEU A 148 -19.65 5.89 -7.45
C LEU A 148 -18.34 6.68 -7.60
N SER A 149 -17.62 6.89 -6.50
CA SER A 149 -16.30 7.54 -6.52
C SER A 149 -15.29 6.73 -7.33
N MET A 150 -15.29 5.40 -7.20
CA MET A 150 -14.44 4.52 -8.00
C MET A 150 -14.80 4.59 -9.49
N LYS A 151 -16.10 4.58 -9.83
CA LYS A 151 -16.56 4.78 -11.22
C LYS A 151 -16.13 6.14 -11.78
N PHE A 152 -16.13 7.19 -10.97
CA PHE A 152 -15.63 8.49 -11.39
C PHE A 152 -14.15 8.43 -11.79
N PHE A 153 -13.29 7.79 -10.98
CA PHE A 153 -11.88 7.60 -11.32
C PHE A 153 -11.68 6.73 -12.57
N GLU A 154 -12.47 5.68 -12.75
CA GLU A 154 -12.47 4.87 -13.98
C GLU A 154 -12.80 5.71 -15.22
N ARG A 155 -13.82 6.58 -15.14
CA ARG A 155 -14.17 7.47 -16.25
C ARG A 155 -13.12 8.56 -16.47
N LEU A 156 -12.48 9.09 -15.43
CA LEU A 156 -11.33 9.99 -15.57
C LEU A 156 -10.18 9.32 -16.34
N GLY A 157 -9.84 8.08 -16.01
CA GLY A 157 -8.83 7.30 -16.74
C GLY A 157 -9.21 7.07 -18.20
N PHE A 158 -10.46 6.65 -18.44
CA PHE A 158 -11.00 6.42 -19.78
C PHE A 158 -10.98 7.68 -20.67
N TYR A 159 -11.58 8.78 -20.20
CA TYR A 159 -11.64 10.02 -20.98
C TYR A 159 -10.27 10.70 -21.08
N GLY A 160 -9.44 10.63 -20.03
CA GLY A 160 -8.07 11.13 -20.07
C GLY A 160 -7.23 10.44 -21.14
N ALA A 161 -7.36 9.12 -21.27
CA ALA A 161 -6.70 8.36 -22.34
C ALA A 161 -7.19 8.77 -23.73
N ARG A 162 -8.52 8.91 -23.93
CA ARG A 162 -9.07 9.38 -25.21
C ARG A 162 -8.57 10.77 -25.58
N VAL A 163 -8.49 11.69 -24.61
CA VAL A 163 -7.91 13.03 -24.83
C VAL A 163 -6.44 12.91 -25.23
N GLY A 164 -5.67 12.02 -24.58
CA GLY A 164 -4.27 11.76 -24.96
C GLY A 164 -4.12 11.31 -26.41
N VAL A 165 -4.93 10.34 -26.85
CA VAL A 165 -4.92 9.86 -28.25
C VAL A 165 -5.38 10.96 -29.22
N PHE A 166 -6.43 11.70 -28.89
CA PHE A 166 -6.91 12.84 -29.68
C PHE A 166 -5.83 13.91 -29.88
N MET A 167 -5.09 14.25 -28.82
CA MET A 167 -3.98 15.20 -28.92
C MET A 167 -2.84 14.65 -29.80
N GLY A 168 -2.53 13.36 -29.69
CA GLY A 168 -1.56 12.68 -30.56
C GLY A 168 -1.97 12.71 -32.04
N ASP A 169 -3.21 12.33 -32.36
CA ASP A 169 -3.80 12.38 -33.71
C ASP A 169 -3.76 13.80 -34.30
N GLY A 170 -4.09 14.81 -33.49
CA GLY A 170 -4.04 16.22 -33.91
C GLY A 170 -2.63 16.68 -34.27
N VAL A 171 -1.61 16.30 -33.49
CA VAL A 171 -0.20 16.60 -33.82
C VAL A 171 0.23 15.93 -35.13
N VAL A 172 -0.25 14.71 -35.40
CA VAL A 172 0.06 14.00 -36.65
C VAL A 172 -0.59 14.66 -37.85
N ARG A 173 -1.85 15.11 -37.72
CA ARG A 173 -2.57 15.81 -38.81
C ARG A 173 -2.07 17.22 -39.08
N GLU A 174 -1.76 17.97 -38.03
CA GLU A 174 -1.62 19.44 -38.10
C GLU A 174 -0.23 19.94 -37.67
N GLY A 175 0.65 19.04 -37.22
CA GLY A 175 2.01 19.35 -36.76
C GLY A 175 2.09 19.71 -35.27
N GLY A 176 3.30 19.98 -34.79
CA GLY A 176 3.59 20.26 -33.37
C GLY A 176 2.92 21.52 -32.78
N ASP A 177 2.34 22.37 -33.63
CA ASP A 177 1.57 23.55 -33.22
C ASP A 177 0.08 23.25 -33.01
N PHE A 178 -0.35 21.97 -33.10
CA PHE A 178 -1.73 21.59 -32.85
C PHE A 178 -2.18 22.02 -31.45
N SER A 179 -3.15 22.94 -31.42
CA SER A 179 -3.72 23.48 -30.20
C SER A 179 -5.22 23.68 -30.39
N PRO A 180 -6.07 22.76 -29.90
CA PRO A 180 -7.51 22.91 -30.00
C PRO A 180 -7.93 24.17 -29.22
N ARG A 181 -8.69 25.05 -29.88
CA ARG A 181 -9.16 26.30 -29.28
C ARG A 181 -10.50 26.10 -28.60
N GLY A 182 -10.53 26.30 -27.29
CA GLY A 182 -11.74 26.19 -26.48
C GLY A 182 -12.21 24.74 -26.25
N PRO A 183 -13.35 24.55 -25.57
CA PRO A 183 -13.81 23.23 -25.14
C PRO A 183 -14.47 22.40 -26.25
N ALA A 184 -15.04 23.03 -27.29
CA ALA A 184 -15.85 22.35 -28.30
C ALA A 184 -15.16 21.15 -28.99
N PRO A 185 -13.88 21.24 -29.44
CA PRO A 185 -13.20 20.10 -30.06
C PRO A 185 -13.08 18.89 -29.13
N PHE A 186 -12.95 19.12 -27.82
CA PHE A 186 -12.90 18.05 -26.84
C PHE A 186 -14.29 17.42 -26.63
N MET A 187 -15.34 18.24 -26.53
CA MET A 187 -16.71 17.78 -26.27
C MET A 187 -17.33 17.05 -27.47
N ASP A 188 -17.01 17.46 -28.70
CA ASP A 188 -17.46 16.79 -29.92
C ASP A 188 -16.64 15.52 -30.22
N GLY A 189 -15.44 15.40 -29.65
CA GLY A 189 -14.50 14.30 -29.84
C GLY A 189 -14.28 13.47 -28.56
N PRO A 190 -13.09 13.55 -27.93
CA PRO A 190 -12.66 12.60 -26.89
C PRO A 190 -13.50 12.62 -25.60
N LEU A 191 -14.20 13.72 -25.30
CA LEU A 191 -15.07 13.88 -24.12
C LEU A 191 -16.55 13.70 -24.46
N LYS A 192 -16.88 13.25 -25.67
CA LYS A 192 -18.27 13.06 -26.10
C LYS A 192 -19.01 12.12 -25.15
N GLY A 193 -20.09 12.62 -24.55
CA GLY A 193 -20.91 11.90 -23.57
C GLY A 193 -20.44 12.02 -22.11
N ALA A 194 -19.22 12.50 -21.86
CA ALA A 194 -18.71 12.72 -20.50
C ALA A 194 -19.60 13.67 -19.67
N PRO A 195 -20.10 14.81 -20.23
CA PRO A 195 -20.98 15.70 -19.50
C PRO A 195 -22.25 14.99 -18.98
N LYS A 196 -22.93 14.23 -19.83
CA LYS A 196 -24.14 13.47 -19.49
C LYS A 196 -23.89 12.42 -18.41
N GLU A 197 -22.75 11.73 -18.48
CA GLU A 197 -22.38 10.75 -17.47
C GLU A 197 -22.05 11.40 -16.13
N LEU A 198 -21.36 12.55 -16.14
CA LEU A 198 -21.08 13.32 -14.93
C LEU A 198 -22.39 13.78 -14.27
N VAL A 199 -23.35 14.28 -15.05
CA VAL A 199 -24.68 14.66 -14.54
C VAL A 199 -25.41 13.45 -13.96
N LYS A 200 -25.31 12.28 -14.61
CA LYS A 200 -25.88 11.03 -14.07
C LYS A 200 -25.21 10.63 -12.75
N MET A 201 -23.88 10.63 -12.68
CA MET A 201 -23.14 10.31 -11.46
C MET A 201 -23.50 11.27 -10.34
N PHE A 202 -23.52 12.57 -10.61
CA PHE A 202 -24.00 13.56 -9.64
C PHE A 202 -25.42 13.24 -9.16
N SER A 203 -26.30 12.83 -10.06
CA SER A 203 -27.66 12.45 -9.69
C SER A 203 -27.75 11.21 -8.82
N ASP A 204 -26.90 10.22 -9.08
CA ASP A 204 -26.85 8.96 -8.33
C ASP A 204 -26.13 9.12 -6.98
N PHE A 205 -25.34 10.18 -6.78
CA PHE A 205 -24.63 10.47 -5.52
C PHE A 205 -25.59 10.90 -4.41
N GLU A 206 -25.57 10.21 -3.28
CA GLU A 206 -26.24 10.63 -2.06
C GLU A 206 -25.21 10.83 -0.96
N MET A 207 -25.31 11.94 -0.21
CA MET A 207 -24.39 12.21 0.91
C MET A 207 -24.59 11.14 2.00
N PRO A 208 -23.59 10.29 2.29
CA PRO A 208 -23.71 9.31 3.36
C PRO A 208 -23.71 10.02 4.73
N CYS A 209 -24.29 9.38 5.73
CA CYS A 209 -24.18 9.85 7.10
C CYS A 209 -22.73 9.67 7.58
N PHE A 210 -22.13 10.74 8.07
CA PHE A 210 -20.78 10.73 8.61
C PHE A 210 -20.80 11.37 9.99
N TYR A 211 -20.21 10.65 10.95
CA TYR A 211 -19.99 11.10 12.31
C TYR A 211 -18.49 11.16 12.55
N GLN A 212 -18.04 12.21 13.19
CA GLN A 212 -16.70 12.30 13.76
C GLN A 212 -16.86 12.85 15.17
N GLY A 213 -16.11 12.31 16.12
CA GLY A 213 -16.18 12.83 17.48
C GLY A 213 -14.93 12.60 18.27
N SER A 214 -14.77 13.43 19.29
CA SER A 214 -13.65 13.39 20.21
C SER A 214 -14.13 13.55 21.64
N LYS A 215 -13.70 12.65 22.52
CA LYS A 215 -13.85 12.84 23.96
C LYS A 215 -12.81 13.84 24.44
N VAL A 216 -13.27 14.91 25.10
CA VAL A 216 -12.43 15.94 25.69
C VAL A 216 -13.01 16.31 27.05
N SER A 217 -12.47 15.69 28.10
CA SER A 217 -12.94 15.89 29.48
C SER A 217 -12.53 17.25 30.03
N ASP A 218 -11.42 17.83 29.55
CA ASP A 218 -10.95 19.15 29.95
C ASP A 218 -11.79 20.26 29.27
N PRO A 219 -12.46 21.15 30.03
CA PRO A 219 -13.35 22.16 29.46
C PRO A 219 -12.66 23.16 28.51
N GLU A 220 -11.45 23.62 28.84
CA GLU A 220 -10.72 24.59 28.01
C GLU A 220 -10.31 23.99 26.67
N SER A 221 -9.76 22.77 26.71
CA SER A 221 -9.44 22.01 25.49
C SER A 221 -10.69 21.68 24.68
N ARG A 222 -11.81 21.39 25.34
CA ARG A 222 -13.09 21.08 24.68
C ARG A 222 -13.62 22.29 23.90
N GLU A 223 -13.49 23.50 24.44
CA GLU A 223 -13.86 24.73 23.72
C GLU A 223 -13.02 24.90 22.44
N LEU A 224 -11.71 24.63 22.50
CA LEU A 224 -10.84 24.70 21.33
C LEU A 224 -11.23 23.67 20.24
N VAL A 225 -11.48 22.42 20.64
CA VAL A 225 -11.91 21.37 19.71
C VAL A 225 -13.29 21.70 19.11
N THR A 226 -14.20 22.23 19.92
CA THR A 226 -15.52 22.68 19.46
C THR A 226 -15.38 23.77 18.40
N ALA A 227 -14.58 24.81 18.67
CA ALA A 227 -14.33 25.89 17.72
C ALA A 227 -13.70 25.38 16.40
N GLN A 228 -12.81 24.38 16.48
CA GLN A 228 -12.22 23.76 15.28
C GLN A 228 -13.26 22.99 14.45
N MET A 229 -14.14 22.21 15.08
CA MET A 229 -15.22 21.51 14.37
C MET A 229 -16.27 22.49 13.83
N GLU A 230 -16.60 23.54 14.57
CA GLU A 230 -17.44 24.65 14.10
C GLU A 230 -16.85 25.33 12.87
N GLN A 231 -15.53 25.51 12.80
CA GLN A 231 -14.87 26.05 11.62
C GLN A 231 -15.10 25.18 10.39
N VAL A 232 -15.01 23.86 10.52
CA VAL A 232 -15.29 22.93 9.41
C VAL A 232 -16.74 23.06 8.95
N VAL A 233 -17.69 23.09 9.88
CA VAL A 233 -19.11 23.27 9.57
C VAL A 233 -19.40 24.64 8.96
N SER A 234 -18.69 25.69 9.39
CA SER A 234 -18.89 27.05 8.91
C SER A 234 -18.55 27.23 7.42
N MET A 235 -17.76 26.32 6.83
CA MET A 235 -17.49 26.33 5.39
C MET A 235 -18.76 26.15 4.56
N LEU A 236 -19.76 25.44 5.09
CA LEU A 236 -21.07 25.31 4.44
C LEU A 236 -21.84 26.65 4.42
N GLY A 237 -21.54 27.56 5.36
CA GLY A 237 -22.08 28.91 5.40
C GLY A 237 -21.62 29.80 4.24
N PHE A 238 -20.54 29.45 3.54
CA PHE A 238 -20.05 30.19 2.37
C PHE A 238 -20.90 30.01 1.11
N ALA A 239 -21.88 29.10 1.12
CA ALA A 239 -22.86 28.98 0.04
C ALA A 239 -23.95 30.08 0.08
N GLU A 240 -23.70 31.18 0.82
CA GLU A 240 -24.52 32.39 0.96
C GLU A 240 -26.03 32.09 0.99
N ASP A 241 -26.79 32.55 -0.02
CA ASP A 241 -28.24 32.46 -0.09
C ASP A 241 -28.76 31.01 -0.07
N ALA A 242 -27.93 30.05 -0.50
CA ALA A 242 -28.26 28.63 -0.46
C ALA A 242 -28.02 27.97 0.90
N SER A 243 -27.35 28.65 1.83
CA SER A 243 -27.06 28.14 3.18
C SER A 243 -28.04 28.69 4.21
N GLU A 244 -28.49 27.84 5.13
CA GLU A 244 -29.35 28.19 6.24
C GLU A 244 -28.73 27.71 7.55
N ALA A 245 -28.59 28.61 8.54
CA ALA A 245 -28.18 28.21 9.88
C ALA A 245 -29.31 27.40 10.55
N ILE A 246 -28.96 26.24 11.10
CA ILE A 246 -29.92 25.31 11.70
C ILE A 246 -29.47 24.88 13.10
N THR A 247 -30.45 24.46 13.90
CA THR A 247 -30.23 23.88 15.21
C THR A 247 -31.06 22.60 15.35
N ILE A 248 -30.41 21.49 15.67
CA ILE A 248 -31.01 20.16 15.82
C ILE A 248 -30.90 19.74 17.29
N LYS A 249 -31.99 19.22 17.87
CA LYS A 249 -31.97 18.63 19.23
C LYS A 249 -32.02 17.11 19.17
N ARG A 250 -31.19 16.46 19.98
CA ARG A 250 -31.16 15.00 20.19
C ARG A 250 -30.94 14.72 21.67
N GLY A 251 -31.95 14.16 22.34
CA GLY A 251 -31.96 14.07 23.80
C GLY A 251 -31.79 15.46 24.42
N ASP A 252 -30.85 15.58 25.35
CA ASP A 252 -30.48 16.84 26.00
C ASP A 252 -29.42 17.63 25.22
N ALA A 253 -28.85 17.06 24.15
CA ALA A 253 -27.82 17.71 23.34
C ALA A 253 -28.42 18.59 22.24
N GLU A 254 -27.77 19.73 22.01
CA GLU A 254 -28.11 20.68 20.96
C GLU A 254 -26.93 20.78 19.97
N PHE A 255 -27.25 20.66 18.69
CA PHE A 255 -26.31 20.70 17.59
C PHE A 255 -26.61 21.91 16.71
N SER A 256 -25.59 22.68 16.37
CA SER A 256 -25.73 23.87 15.52
C SER A 256 -24.83 23.79 14.31
N GLY A 257 -25.27 24.39 13.21
CA GLY A 257 -24.51 24.38 11.96
C GLY A 257 -25.31 24.92 10.80
N TYR A 258 -25.11 24.33 9.63
CA TYR A 258 -25.68 24.81 8.38
C TYR A 258 -26.30 23.70 7.55
N LYS A 259 -27.34 24.08 6.81
CA LYS A 259 -27.95 23.28 5.76
C LYS A 259 -27.79 24.01 4.43
N ILE A 260 -27.14 23.36 3.47
CA ILE A 260 -27.11 23.82 2.08
C ILE A 260 -28.30 23.23 1.36
N SER A 261 -29.13 24.10 0.79
CA SER A 261 -30.24 23.72 -0.06
C SER A 261 -29.82 23.67 -1.52
N GLY A 262 -29.85 22.48 -2.10
CA GLY A 262 -29.61 22.32 -3.53
C GLY A 262 -30.69 22.99 -4.39
N ALA A 263 -31.92 23.13 -3.90
CA ALA A 263 -32.98 23.89 -4.58
C ALA A 263 -32.57 25.36 -4.77
N LYS A 264 -32.05 25.99 -3.72
CA LYS A 264 -31.55 27.37 -3.79
C LYS A 264 -30.28 27.48 -4.65
N LEU A 265 -29.34 26.52 -4.55
CA LEU A 265 -28.19 26.48 -5.46
C LEU A 265 -28.61 26.40 -6.93
N ALA A 266 -29.65 25.62 -7.24
CA ALA A 266 -30.18 25.53 -8.60
C ALA A 266 -30.84 26.83 -9.08
N GLU A 267 -31.44 27.61 -8.16
CA GLU A 267 -31.97 28.95 -8.45
C GLU A 267 -30.88 29.98 -8.71
N MET A 268 -29.71 29.84 -8.06
CA MET A 268 -28.54 30.70 -8.26
C MET A 268 -27.83 30.48 -9.60
N ILE A 269 -28.10 29.38 -10.30
CA ILE A 269 -27.62 29.15 -11.68
C ILE A 269 -28.48 29.99 -12.63
N ASP A 270 -28.05 31.24 -12.84
CA ASP A 270 -28.69 32.23 -13.70
C ASP A 270 -28.43 31.99 -15.20
N ASP A 271 -29.01 32.83 -16.05
CA ASP A 271 -28.91 32.69 -17.51
C ASP A 271 -27.46 32.86 -18.01
N ASP A 272 -26.65 33.71 -17.35
CA ASP A 272 -25.24 33.91 -17.71
C ASP A 272 -24.42 32.65 -17.38
N ALA A 273 -24.61 32.05 -16.20
CA ALA A 273 -24.00 30.78 -15.83
C ALA A 273 -24.47 29.62 -16.72
N VAL A 274 -25.75 29.59 -17.10
CA VAL A 274 -26.27 28.63 -18.09
C VAL A 274 -25.59 28.82 -19.45
N ASP A 275 -25.36 30.06 -19.88
CA ASP A 275 -24.69 30.37 -21.14
C ASP A 275 -23.21 29.94 -21.11
N GLU A 276 -22.50 30.11 -19.99
CA GLU A 276 -21.15 29.54 -19.80
C GLU A 276 -21.16 28.01 -19.82
N MET A 277 -22.12 27.37 -19.13
CA MET A 277 -22.24 25.92 -19.10
C MET A 277 -22.53 25.32 -20.48
N LYS A 278 -23.20 26.04 -21.39
CA LYS A 278 -23.47 25.59 -22.78
C LYS A 278 -22.20 25.42 -23.62
N GLU A 279 -21.05 25.93 -23.18
CA GLU A 279 -19.77 25.63 -23.83
C GLU A 279 -19.35 24.16 -23.66
N VAL A 280 -19.91 23.46 -22.67
CA VAL A 280 -19.53 22.09 -22.28
C VAL A 280 -20.71 21.13 -22.24
N PHE A 281 -21.89 21.58 -21.81
CA PHE A 281 -23.07 20.76 -21.57
C PHE A 281 -24.19 21.08 -22.58
N GLU A 282 -24.93 20.06 -23.01
CA GLU A 282 -26.19 20.29 -23.72
C GLU A 282 -27.23 20.89 -22.77
N ILE A 283 -28.15 21.72 -23.28
CA ILE A 283 -29.19 22.36 -22.46
C ILE A 283 -30.01 21.34 -21.66
N ALA A 284 -30.29 20.16 -22.23
CA ALA A 284 -31.01 19.09 -21.55
C ALA A 284 -30.23 18.52 -20.35
N ASP A 285 -28.90 18.45 -20.46
CA ASP A 285 -28.03 17.99 -19.37
C ASP A 285 -27.92 19.06 -18.26
N ILE A 286 -27.86 20.35 -18.63
CA ILE A 286 -27.91 21.46 -17.67
C ILE A 286 -29.23 21.45 -16.91
N GLU A 287 -30.36 21.28 -17.60
CA GLU A 287 -31.68 21.16 -16.97
C GLU A 287 -31.78 19.93 -16.05
N ALA A 288 -31.23 18.79 -16.48
CA ALA A 288 -31.17 17.57 -15.66
C ALA A 288 -30.29 17.77 -14.42
N PHE A 289 -29.15 18.44 -14.56
CA PHE A 289 -28.27 18.81 -13.44
C PHE A 289 -28.99 19.73 -12.46
N LYS A 290 -29.60 20.83 -12.94
CA LYS A 290 -30.37 21.76 -12.09
C LYS A 290 -31.48 21.02 -11.33
N LYS A 291 -32.22 20.14 -12.02
CA LYS A 291 -33.27 19.33 -11.40
C LYS A 291 -32.73 18.38 -10.32
N SER A 292 -31.60 17.73 -10.58
CA SER A 292 -30.98 16.81 -9.63
C SER A 292 -30.42 17.57 -8.43
N LEU A 293 -29.70 18.66 -8.67
CA LEU A 293 -29.18 19.56 -7.65
C LEU A 293 -30.31 20.05 -6.75
N ALA A 294 -31.45 20.44 -7.34
CA ALA A 294 -32.60 20.91 -6.59
C ALA A 294 -33.20 19.89 -5.61
N SER A 295 -32.95 18.60 -5.81
CA SER A 295 -33.43 17.53 -4.93
C SER A 295 -32.49 17.19 -3.78
N LYS A 296 -31.27 17.74 -3.78
CA LYS A 296 -30.21 17.38 -2.83
C LYS A 296 -30.03 18.45 -1.76
N ASN A 297 -29.64 18.02 -0.56
CA ASN A 297 -29.25 18.92 0.52
C ASN A 297 -28.01 18.35 1.22
N ILE A 298 -27.28 19.22 1.89
CA ILE A 298 -26.19 18.83 2.79
C ILE A 298 -26.47 19.49 4.14
N VAL A 299 -26.48 18.70 5.20
CA VAL A 299 -26.56 19.16 6.59
C VAL A 299 -25.20 18.89 7.22
N GLY A 300 -24.59 19.93 7.79
CA GLY A 300 -23.40 19.82 8.62
C GLY A 300 -23.66 20.50 9.95
N VAL A 301 -23.50 19.78 11.05
CA VAL A 301 -23.71 20.32 12.41
C VAL A 301 -22.65 19.83 13.37
N THR A 302 -22.42 20.60 14.42
CA THR A 302 -21.57 20.23 15.54
C THR A 302 -22.29 20.46 16.86
N GLY A 303 -21.98 19.65 17.87
CA GLY A 303 -22.59 19.73 19.19
C GLY A 303 -21.81 18.94 20.22
N VAL A 304 -22.21 19.07 21.49
CA VAL A 304 -21.58 18.36 22.61
C VAL A 304 -22.56 17.38 23.22
N VAL A 305 -22.13 16.13 23.38
CA VAL A 305 -22.87 15.05 24.03
C VAL A 305 -21.99 14.53 25.17
N ASP A 306 -22.43 14.70 26.42
CA ASP A 306 -21.58 14.49 27.60
C ASP A 306 -20.24 15.26 27.48
N ASP A 307 -19.12 14.54 27.42
CA ASP A 307 -17.78 15.09 27.22
C ASP A 307 -17.26 14.91 25.78
N TYR A 308 -18.14 14.58 24.83
CA TYR A 308 -17.79 14.39 23.43
C TYR A 308 -18.18 15.60 22.58
N VAL A 309 -17.23 16.12 21.82
CA VAL A 309 -17.50 17.07 20.73
C VAL A 309 -17.76 16.26 19.47
N ILE A 310 -18.92 16.44 18.87
CA ILE A 310 -19.41 15.64 17.74
C ILE A 310 -19.64 16.53 16.53
N LEU A 311 -19.07 16.13 15.40
CA LEU A 311 -19.29 16.65 14.06
C LEU A 311 -20.12 15.65 13.27
N PHE A 312 -21.16 16.12 12.58
CA PHE A 312 -22.02 15.30 11.75
C PHE A 312 -22.21 15.92 10.36
N PHE A 313 -22.20 15.07 9.34
CA PHE A 313 -22.67 15.39 7.99
C PHE A 313 -23.70 14.37 7.51
N GLY A 314 -24.73 14.85 6.79
CA GLY A 314 -25.75 14.01 6.18
C GLY A 314 -26.57 14.76 5.13
N LYS A 315 -27.58 14.11 4.55
CA LYS A 315 -28.47 14.74 3.56
C LYS A 315 -29.65 15.48 4.20
N SER A 316 -29.96 15.23 5.46
CA SER A 316 -31.06 15.82 6.18
C SER A 316 -30.80 15.91 7.69
N GLU A 317 -31.64 16.67 8.38
CA GLU A 317 -31.59 16.80 9.84
C GLU A 317 -32.01 15.52 10.55
N GLU A 318 -32.80 14.65 9.90
CA GLU A 318 -33.27 13.36 10.45
C GLU A 318 -32.15 12.31 10.48
N ASP A 319 -31.14 12.45 9.63
CA ASP A 319 -30.03 11.50 9.51
C ASP A 319 -29.06 11.54 10.70
N LEU A 320 -29.06 12.64 11.48
CA LEU A 320 -28.37 12.68 12.76
C LEU A 320 -29.15 11.83 13.76
N VAL A 321 -28.67 10.62 14.04
CA VAL A 321 -29.29 9.67 14.97
C VAL A 321 -28.30 9.36 16.08
N LEU A 322 -28.75 9.52 17.32
CA LEU A 322 -28.06 9.06 18.51
C LEU A 322 -29.04 8.19 19.30
N VAL A 323 -28.61 6.98 19.67
CA VAL A 323 -29.43 6.02 20.42
C VAL A 323 -29.18 6.10 21.92
N ASP A 324 -30.24 5.86 22.70
CA ASP A 324 -30.18 5.83 24.16
C ASP A 324 -29.97 4.42 24.72
N ASP A 325 -30.47 3.39 24.01
CA ASP A 325 -30.32 1.99 24.37
C ASP A 325 -29.10 1.38 23.65
N VAL A 326 -28.24 0.73 24.41
CA VAL A 326 -27.05 0.05 23.88
C VAL A 326 -27.44 -1.09 22.94
N ALA A 327 -28.61 -1.72 23.14
CA ALA A 327 -29.12 -2.76 22.26
C ALA A 327 -29.43 -2.27 20.84
N ASP A 328 -29.71 -0.96 20.67
CA ASP A 328 -29.95 -0.33 19.37
C ASP A 328 -28.67 0.25 18.76
N SER A 329 -27.54 0.16 19.47
CA SER A 329 -26.27 0.72 19.06
C SER A 329 -25.41 -0.26 18.26
N ILE A 330 -24.37 0.27 17.63
CA ILE A 330 -23.32 -0.52 16.95
C ILE A 330 -22.66 -1.57 17.86
N CYS A 331 -22.71 -1.37 19.18
CA CYS A 331 -22.18 -2.32 20.16
C CYS A 331 -22.92 -3.67 20.15
N ALA A 332 -24.15 -3.69 19.64
CA ALA A 332 -24.95 -4.90 19.47
C ALA A 332 -24.71 -5.62 18.14
N SER A 333 -23.93 -5.04 17.22
CA SER A 333 -23.68 -5.63 15.90
C SER A 333 -22.82 -6.91 15.99
N ASP A 334 -23.16 -7.90 15.17
CA ASP A 334 -22.36 -9.10 14.98
C ASP A 334 -21.01 -8.79 14.30
N ASP A 335 -20.93 -7.69 13.54
CA ASP A 335 -19.74 -7.29 12.77
C ASP A 335 -18.55 -6.90 13.66
N ILE A 336 -18.79 -6.57 14.93
CA ILE A 336 -17.74 -6.19 15.88
C ILE A 336 -17.43 -7.27 16.93
N VAL A 337 -18.06 -8.45 16.85
CA VAL A 337 -17.86 -9.56 17.80
C VAL A 337 -16.40 -10.06 17.81
N TYR A 338 -15.66 -9.84 16.72
CA TYR A 338 -14.22 -10.16 16.64
C TYR A 338 -13.39 -9.45 17.72
N LEU A 339 -13.90 -8.36 18.31
CA LEU A 339 -13.24 -7.61 19.37
C LEU A 339 -13.32 -8.28 20.75
N ASP A 340 -14.26 -9.21 20.96
CA ASP A 340 -14.51 -9.83 22.27
C ASP A 340 -13.24 -10.36 22.96
N PRO A 341 -12.33 -11.08 22.28
CA PRO A 341 -11.10 -11.58 22.90
C PRO A 341 -10.12 -10.48 23.35
N TYR A 342 -10.33 -9.24 22.88
CA TYR A 342 -9.43 -8.10 23.06
C TYR A 342 -9.96 -7.05 24.04
N LEU A 343 -11.24 -7.12 24.44
CA LEU A 343 -11.85 -6.12 25.34
C LEU A 343 -11.11 -5.98 26.69
N GLY A 344 -10.42 -7.04 27.13
CA GLY A 344 -9.57 -7.04 28.32
C GLY A 344 -8.19 -6.37 28.15
N LYS A 345 -7.79 -5.98 26.93
CA LYS A 345 -6.48 -5.40 26.62
C LYS A 345 -6.49 -3.86 26.69
N ASP A 346 -5.30 -3.24 26.70
CA ASP A 346 -5.12 -1.77 26.57
C ASP A 346 -5.25 -1.43 25.07
N LEU A 347 -6.49 -1.32 24.59
CA LEU A 347 -6.81 -1.01 23.19
C LEU A 347 -6.29 0.39 22.83
N LEU A 348 -5.66 0.48 21.65
CA LEU A 348 -5.22 1.73 21.04
C LEU A 348 -6.10 2.15 19.89
N THR A 349 -6.48 1.21 19.02
CA THR A 349 -7.39 1.49 17.92
C THR A 349 -8.22 0.26 17.60
N VAL A 350 -9.45 0.51 17.18
CA VAL A 350 -10.36 -0.50 16.63
C VAL A 350 -10.95 0.05 15.35
N SER A 351 -11.30 -0.85 14.45
CA SER A 351 -11.95 -0.46 13.20
C SER A 351 -12.71 -1.61 12.61
N PHE A 352 -13.88 -1.35 12.05
CA PHE A 352 -14.57 -2.31 11.19
C PHE A 352 -15.07 -1.66 9.91
N ARG A 353 -15.29 -2.49 8.90
CA ARG A 353 -15.92 -2.19 7.62
C ARG A 353 -16.86 -3.34 7.28
N ASP A 354 -18.09 -3.03 6.90
CA ASP A 354 -19.02 -4.04 6.41
C ASP A 354 -18.52 -4.63 5.06
N ALA A 355 -19.05 -5.81 4.71
CA ALA A 355 -18.63 -6.49 3.50
C ALA A 355 -18.90 -5.69 2.22
N LYS A 356 -19.98 -4.88 2.18
CA LYS A 356 -20.32 -4.07 1.00
C LYS A 356 -19.34 -2.94 0.77
N VAL A 357 -18.90 -2.27 1.84
CA VAL A 357 -17.85 -1.25 1.77
C VAL A 357 -16.55 -1.89 1.30
N VAL A 358 -16.15 -3.03 1.85
CA VAL A 358 -14.93 -3.73 1.42
C VAL A 358 -15.03 -4.11 -0.07
N GLN A 359 -16.19 -4.57 -0.53
CA GLN A 359 -16.41 -4.91 -1.95
C GLN A 359 -16.43 -3.68 -2.86
N ALA A 360 -17.03 -2.57 -2.43
CA ALA A 360 -17.11 -1.33 -3.20
C ALA A 360 -15.73 -0.66 -3.35
N VAL A 361 -14.93 -0.64 -2.28
CA VAL A 361 -13.56 -0.13 -2.30
C VAL A 361 -12.65 -1.09 -3.05
N GLY A 362 -12.80 -2.41 -2.83
CA GLY A 362 -11.91 -3.43 -3.36
C GLY A 362 -10.52 -3.41 -2.70
N SER A 363 -9.61 -4.25 -3.19
CA SER A 363 -8.18 -4.12 -2.84
C SER A 363 -7.51 -3.06 -3.72
N ILE A 364 -6.36 -2.53 -3.28
CA ILE A 364 -5.61 -1.54 -4.05
C ILE A 364 -5.20 -2.08 -5.42
N GLU A 365 -4.88 -3.37 -5.52
CA GLU A 365 -4.55 -4.04 -6.77
C GLU A 365 -5.78 -4.16 -7.67
N SER A 366 -6.94 -4.55 -7.12
CA SER A 366 -8.20 -4.61 -7.87
C SER A 366 -8.58 -3.25 -8.46
N ILE A 367 -8.44 -2.17 -7.67
CA ILE A 367 -8.63 -0.80 -8.14
C ILE A 367 -7.65 -0.48 -9.27
N GLY A 368 -6.37 -0.82 -9.11
CA GLY A 368 -5.34 -0.64 -10.13
C GLY A 368 -5.70 -1.31 -11.46
N TYR A 369 -6.15 -2.56 -11.41
CA TYR A 369 -6.60 -3.28 -12.60
C TYR A 369 -7.83 -2.62 -13.25
N ARG A 370 -8.84 -2.20 -12.48
CA ARG A 370 -10.05 -1.54 -13.01
C ARG A 370 -9.76 -0.21 -13.69
N ILE A 371 -8.93 0.64 -13.08
CA ILE A 371 -8.52 1.93 -13.63
C ILE A 371 -7.70 1.73 -14.90
N LEU A 372 -6.73 0.81 -14.88
CA LEU A 372 -5.92 0.52 -16.05
C LEU A 372 -6.77 -0.04 -17.19
N SER A 373 -7.68 -0.97 -16.91
CA SER A 373 -8.63 -1.53 -17.89
C SER A 373 -9.48 -0.42 -18.53
N SER A 374 -10.01 0.50 -17.71
CA SER A 374 -10.75 1.68 -18.21
C SER A 374 -9.90 2.62 -19.06
N THR A 375 -8.64 2.82 -18.68
CA THR A 375 -7.67 3.64 -19.42
C THR A 375 -7.36 2.99 -20.77
N VAL A 376 -7.09 1.68 -20.78
CA VAL A 376 -6.82 0.87 -21.98
C VAL A 376 -8.00 0.90 -22.95
N ARG A 377 -9.23 0.74 -22.45
CA ARG A 377 -10.44 0.91 -23.27
C ARG A 377 -10.54 2.32 -23.86
N GLY A 378 -10.15 3.34 -23.08
CA GLY A 378 -10.08 4.72 -23.56
C GLY A 378 -9.04 4.90 -24.68
N VAL A 379 -7.88 4.26 -24.58
CA VAL A 379 -6.90 4.22 -25.69
C VAL A 379 -7.49 3.52 -26.90
N SER A 380 -8.10 2.35 -26.73
CA SER A 380 -8.70 1.54 -27.81
C SER A 380 -9.75 2.36 -28.59
N GLU A 381 -10.74 2.93 -27.89
CA GLU A 381 -11.76 3.77 -28.53
C GLU A 381 -11.17 5.04 -29.15
N GLY A 382 -10.19 5.66 -28.49
CA GLY A 382 -9.50 6.84 -29.04
C GLY A 382 -8.75 6.54 -30.34
N LEU A 383 -8.11 5.37 -30.45
CA LEU A 383 -7.42 4.93 -31.66
C LEU A 383 -8.42 4.67 -32.80
N GLY A 384 -9.57 4.05 -32.49
CA GLY A 384 -10.63 3.82 -33.47
C GLY A 384 -11.21 5.10 -34.08
N ASP A 385 -11.15 6.22 -33.35
CA ASP A 385 -11.54 7.55 -33.85
C ASP A 385 -10.40 8.27 -34.62
N ALA A 386 -9.15 7.89 -34.40
CA ALA A 386 -7.94 8.58 -34.84
C ALA A 386 -7.42 8.10 -36.21
N ALA A 387 -8.15 8.44 -37.28
CA ALA A 387 -7.83 7.97 -38.63
C ALA A 387 -6.42 8.35 -39.13
N SER A 388 -5.77 9.38 -38.57
CA SER A 388 -4.43 9.79 -39.02
C SER A 388 -3.31 8.89 -38.50
N LEU A 389 -3.59 8.07 -37.49
CA LEU A 389 -2.65 7.08 -36.94
C LEU A 389 -2.60 5.77 -37.75
N GLY A 390 -3.38 5.69 -38.83
CA GLY A 390 -3.47 4.53 -39.71
C GLY A 390 -4.45 3.46 -39.19
N ASP A 391 -4.33 2.23 -39.70
CA ASP A 391 -5.23 1.11 -39.35
C ASP A 391 -4.87 0.48 -38.00
N THR A 392 -5.51 0.88 -36.90
CA THR A 392 -5.17 0.48 -35.53
C THR A 392 -5.90 -0.77 -35.02
N GLN A 393 -6.64 -1.47 -35.88
CA GLN A 393 -7.49 -2.61 -35.47
C GLN A 393 -6.73 -3.73 -34.76
N ASP A 394 -5.45 -3.94 -35.11
CA ASP A 394 -4.57 -4.91 -34.47
C ASP A 394 -4.23 -4.53 -33.01
N ILE A 395 -3.96 -3.24 -32.78
CA ILE A 395 -3.67 -2.70 -31.45
C ILE A 395 -4.95 -2.67 -30.60
N GLU A 396 -6.07 -2.22 -31.18
CA GLU A 396 -7.39 -2.20 -30.52
C GLU A 396 -7.78 -3.59 -30.01
N ALA A 397 -7.60 -4.65 -30.81
CA ALA A 397 -7.90 -6.02 -30.39
C ALA A 397 -7.07 -6.48 -29.18
N ILE A 398 -5.81 -6.07 -29.07
CA ILE A 398 -4.95 -6.40 -27.92
C ILE A 398 -5.36 -5.58 -26.70
N LEU A 399 -5.67 -4.30 -26.88
CA LEU A 399 -6.18 -3.43 -25.81
C LEU A 399 -7.50 -3.99 -25.24
N ASP A 400 -8.41 -4.48 -26.09
CA ASP A 400 -9.64 -5.13 -25.64
C ASP A 400 -9.35 -6.42 -24.85
N SER A 401 -8.34 -7.21 -25.26
CA SER A 401 -7.88 -8.37 -24.50
C SER A 401 -7.30 -7.97 -23.13
N ILE A 402 -6.54 -6.88 -23.06
CA ILE A 402 -6.00 -6.35 -21.80
C ILE A 402 -7.16 -5.93 -20.88
N ASP A 403 -8.19 -5.23 -21.37
CA ASP A 403 -9.39 -4.88 -20.59
C ASP A 403 -10.09 -6.13 -20.02
N GLU A 404 -10.25 -7.18 -20.83
CA GLU A 404 -10.86 -8.44 -20.39
C GLU A 404 -10.00 -9.15 -19.32
N GLN A 405 -8.68 -9.21 -19.52
CA GLN A 405 -7.74 -9.82 -18.58
C GLN A 405 -7.67 -9.06 -17.25
N GLY A 406 -7.59 -7.72 -17.30
CA GLY A 406 -7.60 -6.85 -16.12
C GLY A 406 -8.89 -6.98 -15.33
N SER A 407 -10.04 -7.06 -16.01
CA SER A 407 -11.34 -7.33 -15.39
C SER A 407 -11.39 -8.71 -14.72
N LYS A 408 -10.83 -9.75 -15.36
CA LYS A 408 -10.72 -11.10 -14.77
C LYS A 408 -9.83 -11.07 -13.51
N LEU A 409 -8.69 -10.40 -13.55
CA LEU A 409 -7.78 -10.25 -12.39
C LEU A 409 -8.48 -9.52 -11.24
N ALA A 410 -9.14 -8.38 -11.53
CA ALA A 410 -9.91 -7.63 -10.54
C ALA A 410 -10.99 -8.49 -9.89
N SER A 411 -11.63 -9.40 -10.64
CA SER A 411 -12.67 -10.31 -10.14
C SER A 411 -12.16 -11.46 -9.26
N MET A 412 -10.85 -11.75 -9.27
CA MET A 412 -10.26 -12.74 -8.36
C MET A 412 -10.18 -12.22 -6.92
N PHE A 413 -10.26 -10.89 -6.74
CA PHE A 413 -10.37 -10.28 -5.43
C PHE A 413 -11.81 -10.40 -4.93
N SER A 414 -11.95 -11.04 -3.78
CA SER A 414 -13.20 -11.10 -3.03
C SER A 414 -12.93 -10.58 -1.62
N GLY A 415 -13.91 -9.94 -1.02
CA GLY A 415 -13.80 -9.43 0.34
C GLY A 415 -14.95 -9.88 1.21
N THR A 416 -14.66 -10.15 2.48
CA THR A 416 -15.66 -10.18 3.53
C THR A 416 -15.67 -8.85 4.29
N ASP A 417 -16.52 -8.73 5.31
CA ASP A 417 -16.35 -7.74 6.36
C ASP A 417 -14.91 -7.74 6.89
N ALA A 418 -14.41 -6.56 7.23
CA ALA A 418 -13.05 -6.35 7.70
C ALA A 418 -13.06 -5.73 9.09
N GLY A 419 -12.15 -6.17 9.93
CA GLY A 419 -11.92 -5.58 11.25
C GLY A 419 -10.43 -5.50 11.56
N TYR A 420 -10.01 -4.50 12.32
CA TYR A 420 -8.70 -4.55 12.97
C TYR A 420 -8.78 -4.05 14.41
N VAL A 421 -7.82 -4.49 15.21
CA VAL A 421 -7.59 -4.03 16.57
C VAL A 421 -6.09 -3.90 16.82
N ALA A 422 -5.67 -2.78 17.39
CA ALA A 422 -4.32 -2.60 17.89
C ALA A 422 -4.33 -2.40 19.41
N TYR A 423 -3.37 -3.01 20.09
CA TYR A 423 -3.25 -2.96 21.54
C TYR A 423 -1.80 -3.09 21.99
N LEU A 424 -1.53 -2.66 23.22
CA LEU A 424 -0.19 -2.72 23.82
C LEU A 424 -0.03 -3.96 24.70
N GLU A 425 0.84 -4.88 24.28
CA GLU A 425 1.25 -6.07 25.03
C GLU A 425 2.63 -6.52 24.53
N GLU A 426 3.67 -6.40 25.37
CA GLU A 426 5.07 -6.69 24.99
C GLU A 426 5.52 -5.95 23.72
N GLY A 427 4.94 -4.79 23.42
CA GLY A 427 5.03 -4.22 22.08
C GLY A 427 3.69 -3.69 21.60
N LEU A 428 3.69 -3.22 20.35
CA LEU A 428 2.48 -2.98 19.59
C LEU A 428 2.07 -4.29 18.92
N LYS A 429 0.83 -4.72 19.17
CA LYS A 429 0.20 -5.82 18.44
C LYS A 429 -0.96 -5.28 17.63
N VAL A 430 -1.06 -5.71 16.38
CA VAL A 430 -2.17 -5.40 15.47
C VAL A 430 -2.71 -6.71 14.94
N GLU A 431 -4.03 -6.87 15.03
CA GLU A 431 -4.75 -8.06 14.59
C GLU A 431 -5.85 -7.63 13.62
N GLY A 432 -5.70 -8.01 12.35
CA GLY A 432 -6.66 -7.80 11.26
C GLY A 432 -7.45 -9.06 10.94
N PHE A 433 -8.73 -8.90 10.61
CA PHE A 433 -9.71 -9.95 10.36
C PHE A 433 -10.46 -9.66 9.07
N GLY A 434 -10.65 -10.68 8.22
CA GLY A 434 -11.37 -10.55 6.96
C GLY A 434 -10.71 -9.56 5.99
N GLY A 435 -11.53 -8.78 5.27
CA GLY A 435 -11.06 -7.95 4.17
C GLY A 435 -10.80 -8.76 2.91
N SER A 436 -9.82 -8.33 2.11
CA SER A 436 -9.42 -8.99 0.86
C SER A 436 -8.98 -10.45 1.09
N ASN A 437 -9.36 -11.34 0.18
CA ASN A 437 -8.91 -12.73 0.14
C ASN A 437 -7.43 -12.90 -0.27
N LEU A 438 -6.75 -11.81 -0.66
CA LEU A 438 -5.32 -11.78 -1.03
C LEU A 438 -4.96 -12.89 -2.05
N PRO A 439 -5.53 -12.87 -3.27
CA PRO A 439 -5.47 -13.98 -4.21
C PRO A 439 -4.06 -14.31 -4.70
N SER A 440 -3.08 -13.44 -4.46
CA SER A 440 -1.66 -13.66 -4.75
C SER A 440 -1.01 -14.73 -3.88
N PHE A 441 -1.56 -15.01 -2.69
CA PHE A 441 -1.01 -15.99 -1.76
C PHE A 441 -1.81 -17.29 -1.78
N ASP A 442 -1.08 -18.41 -1.64
CA ASP A 442 -1.66 -19.69 -1.26
C ASP A 442 -1.54 -19.83 0.27
N PHE A 443 -2.66 -19.72 0.97
CA PHE A 443 -2.72 -19.85 2.43
C PHE A 443 -2.78 -21.30 2.92
N GLU A 444 -2.97 -22.27 2.03
CA GLU A 444 -3.17 -23.67 2.40
C GLU A 444 -1.88 -24.48 2.38
N LYS A 445 -0.92 -24.11 1.52
CA LYS A 445 0.36 -24.80 1.42
C LYS A 445 1.26 -24.51 2.62
N SER A 446 1.78 -25.58 3.23
CA SER A 446 2.80 -25.47 4.29
C SER A 446 4.15 -25.06 3.71
N HIS A 447 4.87 -24.23 4.45
CA HIS A 447 6.19 -23.75 4.07
C HIS A 447 7.24 -24.84 4.26
N SER A 448 7.97 -25.14 3.19
CA SER A 448 9.14 -26.01 3.20
C SER A 448 10.44 -25.23 3.46
N LEU A 449 10.46 -23.93 3.20
CA LEU A 449 11.63 -23.06 3.39
C LEU A 449 11.75 -22.50 4.82
N SER A 450 10.84 -22.85 5.74
CA SER A 450 10.92 -22.49 7.17
C SER A 450 12.27 -22.77 7.86
N PRO A 451 13.05 -23.83 7.54
CA PRO A 451 14.37 -24.05 8.14
C PRO A 451 15.33 -22.86 7.96
N LEU A 452 15.20 -22.11 6.86
CA LEU A 452 16.04 -20.95 6.53
C LEU A 452 15.86 -19.77 7.48
N ALA A 453 14.83 -19.79 8.33
CA ALA A 453 14.60 -18.77 9.35
C ALA A 453 15.58 -18.86 10.53
N SER A 454 16.35 -19.96 10.62
CA SER A 454 17.23 -20.26 11.75
C SER A 454 18.68 -20.00 11.38
N GLY A 455 19.32 -19.01 12.00
CA GLY A 455 20.74 -18.74 11.80
C GLY A 455 21.27 -17.61 12.67
N ASP A 456 22.52 -17.74 13.12
CA ASP A 456 23.21 -16.68 13.85
C ASP A 456 23.34 -15.44 12.95
N GLY A 457 23.04 -14.26 13.47
CA GLY A 457 23.13 -13.00 12.71
C GLY A 457 22.06 -12.82 11.64
N MET A 458 20.99 -13.62 11.64
CA MET A 458 19.83 -13.46 10.76
C MET A 458 19.10 -12.15 11.10
N LEU A 459 19.09 -11.21 10.16
CA LEU A 459 18.43 -9.92 10.30
C LEU A 459 16.99 -9.96 9.80
N LEU A 460 16.73 -10.59 8.66
CA LEU A 460 15.43 -10.64 8.03
C LEU A 460 15.16 -12.02 7.44
N PHE A 461 13.97 -12.55 7.71
CA PHE A 461 13.43 -13.72 7.04
C PHE A 461 11.99 -13.45 6.62
N ALA A 462 11.72 -13.47 5.32
CA ALA A 462 10.38 -13.45 4.77
C ALA A 462 10.15 -14.71 3.93
N ASN A 463 8.98 -15.32 4.01
CA ASN A 463 8.66 -16.55 3.28
C ASN A 463 7.16 -16.62 3.00
N TRP A 464 6.81 -16.95 1.76
CA TRP A 464 5.44 -17.00 1.28
C TRP A 464 5.27 -18.07 0.21
N THR A 465 4.05 -18.57 0.07
CA THR A 465 3.64 -19.37 -1.09
C THR A 465 2.75 -18.53 -2.00
N SER A 466 3.11 -18.48 -3.28
CA SER A 466 2.34 -17.76 -4.29
C SER A 466 1.23 -18.63 -4.88
N ASN A 467 0.11 -18.04 -5.24
CA ASN A 467 -0.95 -18.72 -5.97
C ASN A 467 -0.60 -18.77 -7.47
N GLU A 468 -0.31 -19.97 -7.98
CA GLU A 468 0.10 -20.19 -9.38
C GLU A 468 -0.94 -19.70 -10.39
N ALA A 469 -2.24 -19.94 -10.14
CA ALA A 469 -3.31 -19.54 -11.04
C ALA A 469 -3.49 -18.01 -11.11
N TYR A 470 -3.25 -17.31 -10.00
CA TYR A 470 -3.23 -15.85 -9.99
C TYR A 470 -1.99 -15.33 -10.73
N ASN A 471 -0.81 -15.86 -10.42
CA ASN A 471 0.45 -15.45 -11.03
C ASN A 471 0.45 -15.66 -12.55
N GLU A 472 -0.08 -16.78 -13.05
CA GLU A 472 -0.19 -17.04 -14.49
C GLU A 472 -1.00 -15.94 -15.19
N LYS A 473 -2.16 -15.57 -14.62
CA LYS A 473 -3.00 -14.49 -15.16
C LYS A 473 -2.33 -13.13 -15.11
N VAL A 474 -1.59 -12.84 -14.05
CA VAL A 474 -0.79 -11.59 -13.97
C VAL A 474 0.27 -11.57 -15.06
N MET A 475 0.94 -12.69 -15.31
CA MET A 475 1.97 -12.75 -16.37
C MET A 475 1.37 -12.66 -17.77
N GLU A 476 0.25 -13.31 -18.05
CA GLU A 476 -0.51 -13.12 -19.31
C GLU A 476 -0.91 -11.65 -19.53
N TYR A 477 -1.29 -10.97 -18.46
CA TYR A 477 -1.62 -9.55 -18.48
C TYR A 477 -0.41 -8.67 -18.79
N VAL A 478 0.74 -8.95 -18.17
CA VAL A 478 2.00 -8.26 -18.45
C VAL A 478 2.49 -8.51 -19.88
N ASP A 479 2.38 -9.74 -20.39
CA ASP A 479 2.72 -10.08 -21.77
C ASP A 479 1.91 -9.21 -22.74
N SER A 480 0.59 -9.12 -22.53
CA SER A 480 -0.32 -8.37 -23.38
C SER A 480 -0.02 -6.87 -23.34
N LEU A 481 0.26 -6.31 -22.15
CA LEU A 481 0.70 -4.91 -22.00
C LEU A 481 2.00 -4.62 -22.76
N GLY A 482 2.99 -5.51 -22.65
CA GLY A 482 4.26 -5.39 -23.36
C GLY A 482 4.09 -5.43 -24.88
N GLU A 483 3.26 -6.35 -25.38
CA GLU A 483 2.94 -6.48 -26.80
C GLU A 483 2.22 -5.23 -27.34
N ALA A 484 1.18 -4.76 -26.63
CA ALA A 484 0.46 -3.55 -27.00
C ALA A 484 1.38 -2.31 -27.03
N GLY A 485 2.22 -2.15 -25.99
CA GLY A 485 3.18 -1.05 -25.91
C GLY A 485 4.19 -1.07 -27.07
N TYR A 486 4.74 -2.24 -27.40
CA TYR A 486 5.66 -2.39 -28.52
C TYR A 486 4.99 -2.08 -29.87
N LEU A 487 3.78 -2.59 -30.11
CA LEU A 487 3.04 -2.32 -31.35
C LEU A 487 2.66 -0.85 -31.50
N LEU A 488 2.27 -0.19 -30.41
CA LEU A 488 2.01 1.26 -30.40
C LEU A 488 3.28 2.04 -30.77
N VAL A 489 4.42 1.72 -30.15
CA VAL A 489 5.72 2.35 -30.46
C VAL A 489 6.09 2.13 -31.93
N LYS A 490 5.91 0.91 -32.45
CA LYS A 490 6.13 0.58 -33.87
C LYS A 490 5.25 1.40 -34.79
N ARG A 491 3.99 1.60 -34.41
CA ARG A 491 3.04 2.40 -35.19
C ARG A 491 3.44 3.87 -35.22
N VAL A 492 3.77 4.43 -34.06
CA VAL A 492 4.25 5.80 -33.94
C VAL A 492 5.51 6.00 -34.78
N ALA A 493 6.50 5.10 -34.70
CA ALA A 493 7.73 5.19 -35.50
C ALA A 493 7.50 5.08 -37.03
N ALA A 494 6.37 4.52 -37.47
CA ALA A 494 6.00 4.43 -38.87
C ALA A 494 5.35 5.70 -39.45
N LEU A 495 4.99 6.66 -38.59
CA LEU A 495 4.44 7.95 -39.02
C LEU A 495 5.49 8.77 -39.79
N ASP A 496 5.02 9.63 -40.68
CA ASP A 496 5.86 10.49 -41.51
C ASP A 496 5.81 11.92 -40.96
N LEU A 497 6.59 12.17 -39.89
CA LEU A 497 6.70 13.48 -39.26
C LEU A 497 8.07 14.09 -39.57
N GLU A 498 8.07 15.31 -40.14
CA GLU A 498 9.28 16.06 -40.47
C GLU A 498 9.87 16.77 -39.24
N ASP A 499 10.39 15.98 -38.28
CA ASP A 499 11.06 16.46 -37.07
C ASP A 499 12.37 15.71 -36.81
N ASN A 500 13.42 16.42 -36.40
CA ASN A 500 14.76 15.82 -36.23
C ASN A 500 14.79 14.81 -35.07
N ASP A 501 14.17 15.15 -33.94
CA ASP A 501 14.14 14.28 -32.75
C ASP A 501 13.29 13.03 -33.05
N PHE A 502 12.19 13.20 -33.80
CA PHE A 502 11.37 12.08 -34.27
C PHE A 502 12.11 11.14 -35.24
N ASN A 503 12.94 11.71 -36.13
CA ASN A 503 13.77 10.91 -37.03
C ASN A 503 14.84 10.10 -36.27
N GLU A 504 15.42 10.65 -35.21
CA GLU A 504 16.33 9.90 -34.31
C GLU A 504 15.58 8.78 -33.57
N PHE A 505 14.38 9.06 -33.04
CA PHE A 505 13.52 8.05 -32.42
C PHE A 505 13.22 6.89 -33.37
N LYS A 506 12.80 7.18 -34.61
CA LYS A 506 12.54 6.17 -35.65
C LYS A 506 13.76 5.31 -35.95
N GLN A 507 14.93 5.94 -36.11
CA GLN A 507 16.19 5.22 -36.31
C GLN A 507 16.53 4.31 -35.12
N GLY A 508 16.24 4.75 -33.90
CA GLY A 508 16.40 3.95 -32.69
C GLY A 508 15.53 2.69 -32.68
N ILE A 509 14.24 2.81 -33.03
CA ILE A 509 13.32 1.67 -33.14
C ILE A 509 13.72 0.73 -34.28
N ASP A 510 14.09 1.25 -35.45
CA ASP A 510 14.56 0.43 -36.57
C ASP A 510 15.86 -0.30 -36.25
N LEU A 511 16.74 0.30 -35.44
CA LEU A 511 17.95 -0.36 -34.94
C LEU A 511 17.59 -1.48 -33.96
N PHE A 512 16.70 -1.20 -33.01
CA PHE A 512 16.21 -2.20 -32.05
C PHE A 512 15.64 -3.42 -32.77
N ASP A 513 14.75 -3.22 -33.74
CA ASP A 513 14.11 -4.30 -34.48
C ASP A 513 15.08 -5.16 -35.28
N ARG A 514 16.07 -4.53 -35.91
CA ARG A 514 17.04 -5.23 -36.75
C ARG A 514 18.10 -5.96 -35.94
N SER A 515 18.42 -5.47 -34.74
CA SER A 515 19.63 -5.91 -34.02
C SER A 515 19.39 -6.50 -32.64
N PHE A 516 18.24 -6.25 -32.00
CA PHE A 516 18.03 -6.60 -30.59
C PHE A 516 16.68 -7.26 -30.29
N ARG A 517 15.66 -7.09 -31.14
CA ARG A 517 14.30 -7.59 -30.88
C ARG A 517 14.24 -9.10 -30.64
N ASP A 518 14.85 -9.90 -31.50
CA ASP A 518 14.75 -11.36 -31.40
C ASP A 518 15.43 -11.87 -30.11
N ASP A 519 16.59 -11.31 -29.75
CA ASP A 519 17.27 -11.62 -28.49
C ASP A 519 16.48 -11.13 -27.26
N ALA A 520 15.82 -9.97 -27.35
CA ALA A 520 14.93 -9.47 -26.29
C ALA A 520 13.73 -10.42 -26.07
N LEU A 521 13.15 -10.95 -27.15
CA LEU A 521 12.07 -11.94 -27.08
C LEU A 521 12.57 -13.28 -26.50
N GLU A 522 13.78 -13.73 -26.87
CA GLU A 522 14.37 -14.93 -26.27
C GLU A 522 14.68 -14.74 -24.78
N ILE A 523 15.16 -13.56 -24.36
CA ILE A 523 15.31 -13.22 -22.94
C ILE A 523 13.96 -13.26 -22.22
N TRP A 524 12.92 -12.67 -22.82
CA TRP A 524 11.57 -12.70 -22.25
C TRP A 524 11.06 -14.14 -22.10
N GLN A 525 11.15 -14.95 -23.15
CA GLN A 525 10.75 -16.37 -23.11
C GLN A 525 11.56 -17.18 -22.10
N ALA A 526 12.86 -16.88 -21.96
CA ALA A 526 13.71 -17.54 -20.98
C ALA A 526 13.26 -17.24 -19.55
N LEU A 527 12.91 -15.99 -19.23
CA LEU A 527 12.47 -15.58 -17.90
C LEU A 527 11.02 -16.00 -17.61
N ARG A 528 10.10 -15.59 -18.48
CA ARG A 528 8.65 -15.81 -18.31
C ARG A 528 8.24 -17.26 -18.56
N GLY A 529 8.85 -17.93 -19.53
CA GLY A 529 8.52 -19.31 -19.88
C GLY A 529 9.31 -20.30 -19.03
N ASP A 530 10.59 -20.44 -19.35
CA ASP A 530 11.41 -21.53 -18.82
C ASP A 530 11.84 -21.30 -17.36
N MET A 531 12.20 -20.08 -16.94
CA MET A 531 12.56 -19.83 -15.54
C MET A 531 11.35 -19.93 -14.63
N ALA A 532 10.24 -19.26 -14.96
CA ALA A 532 9.01 -19.32 -14.17
C ALA A 532 8.49 -20.75 -13.98
N ALA A 533 8.49 -21.57 -15.05
CA ALA A 533 8.10 -22.99 -14.95
C ALA A 533 9.13 -23.86 -14.19
N GLY A 534 10.38 -23.41 -14.10
CA GLY A 534 11.43 -24.08 -13.35
C GLY A 534 11.42 -23.77 -11.86
N LEU A 535 10.87 -22.63 -11.45
CA LEU A 535 10.72 -22.22 -10.05
C LEU A 535 9.40 -22.74 -9.47
N GLY A 536 9.41 -23.08 -8.19
CA GLY A 536 8.23 -23.46 -7.43
C GLY A 536 7.50 -22.26 -6.85
N ALA A 537 6.23 -22.47 -6.47
CA ALA A 537 5.39 -21.43 -5.88
C ALA A 537 5.89 -20.84 -4.55
N GLU A 538 6.71 -21.57 -3.79
CA GLU A 538 7.23 -21.11 -2.50
C GLU A 538 8.54 -20.32 -2.68
N SER A 539 8.63 -19.17 -2.02
CA SER A 539 9.80 -18.30 -2.04
C SER A 539 10.14 -17.78 -0.65
N ALA A 540 11.39 -17.37 -0.48
CA ALA A 540 11.87 -16.69 0.71
C ALA A 540 12.88 -15.57 0.39
N LEU A 541 12.91 -14.53 1.20
CA LEU A 541 13.96 -13.51 1.25
C LEU A 541 14.68 -13.65 2.59
N VAL A 542 15.99 -13.82 2.53
CA VAL A 542 16.83 -14.07 3.70
C VAL A 542 17.97 -13.07 3.72
N VAL A 543 18.15 -12.38 4.86
CA VAL A 543 19.22 -11.40 5.06
C VAL A 543 19.93 -11.68 6.38
N ASP A 544 21.25 -11.81 6.33
CA ASP A 544 22.11 -11.85 7.52
C ASP A 544 23.21 -10.79 7.44
N VAL A 545 23.93 -10.58 8.54
CA VAL A 545 24.98 -9.54 8.65
C VAL A 545 26.39 -10.10 8.85
N ASN A 546 26.63 -11.34 8.40
CA ASN A 546 27.87 -12.06 8.72
C ASN A 546 28.97 -11.96 7.67
N GLY A 547 28.68 -11.35 6.51
CA GLY A 547 29.57 -11.37 5.35
C GLY A 547 30.88 -10.63 5.56
N SER A 548 31.97 -11.15 4.98
CA SER A 548 33.28 -10.50 4.97
C SER A 548 33.43 -9.49 3.84
N LEU A 549 34.15 -8.38 4.09
CA LEU A 549 34.39 -7.34 3.08
C LEU A 549 35.32 -7.79 1.94
N PRO A 550 35.06 -7.39 0.68
CA PRO A 550 35.97 -7.63 -0.44
C PRO A 550 37.30 -6.92 -0.18
N LYS A 551 38.41 -7.50 -0.66
CA LYS A 551 39.78 -6.97 -0.44
C LYS A 551 40.09 -5.79 -1.34
N VAL A 552 39.33 -4.70 -1.20
CA VAL A 552 39.43 -3.51 -2.04
C VAL A 552 40.73 -2.76 -1.74
N PRO A 553 41.53 -2.36 -2.77
CA PRO A 553 42.75 -1.60 -2.56
C PRO A 553 42.44 -0.25 -1.91
N GLN A 554 43.38 0.25 -1.13
CA GLN A 554 43.27 1.52 -0.41
C GLN A 554 42.21 1.54 0.71
N VAL A 555 41.39 0.49 0.83
CA VAL A 555 40.60 0.26 2.04
C VAL A 555 41.56 -0.19 3.14
N PRO A 556 41.58 0.52 4.28
CA PRO A 556 42.47 0.20 5.38
C PRO A 556 42.30 -1.26 5.90
N LYS A 557 43.40 -1.91 6.29
CA LYS A 557 43.45 -3.37 6.52
C LYS A 557 42.49 -3.88 7.62
N MET A 558 42.40 -3.22 8.77
CA MET A 558 41.45 -3.62 9.81
C MET A 558 39.98 -3.52 9.39
N ILE A 559 39.60 -2.64 8.46
CA ILE A 559 38.24 -2.61 7.91
C ILE A 559 38.00 -3.90 7.15
N LEU A 560 38.96 -4.31 6.32
CA LEU A 560 38.88 -5.56 5.57
C LEU A 560 38.84 -6.81 6.47
N GLU A 561 39.48 -6.77 7.65
CA GLU A 561 39.56 -7.92 8.57
C GLU A 561 38.40 -7.99 9.56
N GLN A 562 37.87 -6.84 10.01
CA GLN A 562 36.88 -6.77 11.10
C GLN A 562 35.50 -6.28 10.64
N GLY A 563 35.44 -5.54 9.54
CA GLY A 563 34.18 -5.03 9.00
C GLY A 563 33.33 -6.14 8.41
N LYS A 564 32.01 -6.00 8.57
CA LYS A 564 31.01 -6.97 8.13
C LYS A 564 30.06 -6.34 7.14
N MET A 565 29.48 -7.15 6.26
CA MET A 565 28.44 -6.69 5.34
C MET A 565 27.20 -7.57 5.41
N PRO A 566 26.03 -7.01 5.07
CA PRO A 566 24.84 -7.80 4.88
C PRO A 566 24.97 -8.71 3.66
N ARG A 567 24.49 -9.94 3.80
CA ARG A 567 24.33 -10.90 2.71
C ARG A 567 22.84 -11.09 2.47
N ILE A 568 22.41 -10.97 1.21
CA ILE A 568 21.01 -10.97 0.82
C ILE A 568 20.82 -12.13 -0.15
N SER A 569 19.80 -12.95 0.08
CA SER A 569 19.47 -14.07 -0.77
C SER A 569 17.97 -14.16 -0.99
N TYR A 570 17.55 -14.15 -2.25
CA TYR A 570 16.24 -14.64 -2.66
C TYR A 570 16.35 -16.15 -2.93
N VAL A 571 15.44 -16.91 -2.33
CA VAL A 571 15.40 -18.38 -2.43
C VAL A 571 14.04 -18.79 -2.96
N SER A 572 14.02 -19.76 -3.86
CA SER A 572 12.79 -20.38 -4.34
C SER A 572 12.99 -21.90 -4.41
N ALA A 573 11.91 -22.65 -4.19
CA ALA A 573 11.91 -24.08 -4.46
C ALA A 573 12.13 -24.33 -5.97
N VAL A 574 12.74 -25.45 -6.33
CA VAL A 574 12.87 -25.87 -7.74
C VAL A 574 11.72 -26.80 -8.10
N ALA A 575 10.94 -26.41 -9.11
CA ALA A 575 9.89 -27.24 -9.68
C ALA A 575 10.41 -28.11 -10.85
N ASP A 576 11.22 -27.52 -11.73
CA ASP A 576 11.82 -28.22 -12.87
C ASP A 576 13.23 -27.68 -13.17
N ARG A 577 14.24 -28.47 -12.80
CA ARG A 577 15.65 -28.12 -13.02
C ARG A 577 16.03 -28.03 -14.51
N ALA A 578 15.43 -28.84 -15.38
CA ALA A 578 15.72 -28.83 -16.81
C ALA A 578 15.21 -27.55 -17.46
N LYS A 579 14.07 -27.03 -16.98
CA LYS A 579 13.53 -25.72 -17.38
C LYS A 579 14.45 -24.58 -16.96
N LEU A 580 14.96 -24.56 -15.74
CA LEU A 580 15.97 -23.58 -15.30
C LEU A 580 17.23 -23.62 -16.18
N GLN A 581 17.73 -24.81 -16.53
CA GLN A 581 18.88 -24.95 -17.42
C GLN A 581 18.59 -24.42 -18.84
N THR A 582 17.38 -24.67 -19.35
CA THR A 582 16.96 -24.18 -20.68
C THR A 582 16.87 -22.67 -20.69
N SER A 583 16.29 -22.08 -19.64
CA SER A 583 16.24 -20.62 -19.44
C SER A 583 17.64 -20.01 -19.47
N TRP A 584 18.57 -20.53 -18.66
CA TRP A 584 19.94 -20.02 -18.60
C TRP A 584 20.64 -20.05 -19.96
N LYS A 585 20.45 -21.15 -20.70
CA LYS A 585 21.05 -21.29 -22.04
C LYS A 585 20.55 -20.21 -22.98
N ARG A 586 19.23 -19.98 -23.06
CA ARG A 586 18.63 -18.92 -23.89
C ARG A 586 19.11 -17.53 -23.49
N LEU A 587 19.17 -17.23 -22.18
CA LEU A 587 19.69 -15.96 -21.67
C LEU A 587 21.13 -15.71 -22.11
N ASN A 588 21.99 -16.72 -21.96
CA ASN A 588 23.40 -16.61 -22.33
C ASN A 588 23.57 -16.42 -23.84
N GLU A 589 22.89 -17.22 -24.66
CA GLU A 589 22.94 -17.08 -26.13
C GLU A 589 22.45 -15.69 -26.59
N SER A 590 21.38 -15.17 -25.98
CA SER A 590 20.83 -13.84 -26.30
C SER A 590 21.78 -12.72 -25.88
N ALA A 591 22.36 -12.81 -24.67
CA ALA A 591 23.35 -11.85 -24.20
C ALA A 591 24.62 -11.85 -25.08
N GLU A 592 25.04 -13.04 -25.55
CA GLU A 592 26.16 -13.18 -26.47
C GLU A 592 25.92 -12.45 -27.79
N ASN A 593 24.72 -12.61 -28.37
CA ASN A 593 24.33 -11.96 -29.61
C ASN A 593 24.21 -10.43 -29.46
N ILE A 594 23.59 -9.95 -28.38
CA ILE A 594 23.45 -8.51 -28.09
C ILE A 594 24.84 -7.87 -27.97
N LEU A 595 25.75 -8.45 -27.19
CA LEU A 595 27.11 -7.91 -27.02
C LEU A 595 27.88 -7.87 -28.35
N LYS A 596 27.72 -8.90 -29.18
CA LYS A 596 28.31 -8.92 -30.52
C LYS A 596 27.75 -7.79 -31.39
N ALA A 597 26.44 -7.60 -31.41
CA ALA A 597 25.80 -6.52 -32.16
C ALA A 597 26.27 -5.13 -31.69
N VAL A 598 26.35 -4.89 -30.38
CA VAL A 598 26.88 -3.63 -29.82
C VAL A 598 28.35 -3.44 -30.18
N SER A 599 29.17 -4.49 -30.12
CA SER A 599 30.60 -4.44 -30.48
C SER A 599 30.80 -4.04 -31.94
N GLU A 600 29.99 -4.59 -32.84
CA GLU A 600 29.99 -4.23 -34.26
C GLU A 600 29.60 -2.77 -34.49
N MET A 601 28.62 -2.24 -33.74
CA MET A 601 28.18 -0.85 -33.84
C MET A 601 29.21 0.16 -33.31
N VAL A 602 29.86 -0.14 -32.18
CA VAL A 602 30.86 0.74 -31.54
C VAL A 602 32.24 0.61 -32.20
N GLY A 603 32.44 -0.42 -33.03
CA GLY A 603 33.71 -0.68 -33.74
C GLY A 603 34.83 -1.17 -32.82
N ASN A 604 34.49 -1.64 -31.62
CA ASN A 604 35.41 -2.18 -30.63
C ASN A 604 34.82 -3.47 -30.04
N GLU A 605 35.64 -4.51 -29.89
CA GLU A 605 35.22 -5.75 -29.22
C GLU A 605 34.92 -5.47 -27.75
N ILE A 606 33.66 -5.70 -27.34
CA ILE A 606 33.27 -5.67 -25.94
C ILE A 606 33.42 -7.09 -25.40
N PRO A 607 34.46 -7.37 -24.58
CA PRO A 607 34.69 -8.71 -24.09
C PRO A 607 33.56 -9.11 -23.14
N MET A 608 32.99 -10.28 -23.39
CA MET A 608 32.00 -10.86 -22.51
C MET A 608 32.66 -11.44 -21.28
N GLN A 609 32.13 -11.10 -20.12
CA GLN A 609 32.64 -11.66 -18.88
C GLN A 609 32.17 -13.10 -18.77
N VAL A 610 33.10 -14.05 -18.92
CA VAL A 610 32.81 -15.47 -18.79
C VAL A 610 32.45 -15.75 -17.33
N PRO A 611 31.21 -16.20 -17.02
CA PRO A 611 30.86 -16.55 -15.67
C PRO A 611 31.72 -17.74 -15.21
N MET A 612 32.25 -17.62 -14.01
CA MET A 612 32.87 -18.74 -13.32
C MET A 612 31.77 -19.60 -12.68
N SER A 613 32.09 -20.87 -12.48
CA SER A 613 31.22 -21.77 -11.73
C SER A 613 31.97 -22.51 -10.63
N SER A 614 31.26 -22.83 -9.56
CA SER A 614 31.73 -23.72 -8.50
C SER A 614 30.61 -24.68 -8.09
N GLU A 615 30.98 -25.79 -7.46
CA GLU A 615 30.04 -26.79 -6.97
C GLU A 615 30.36 -27.17 -5.53
N LYS A 616 29.37 -27.07 -4.65
CA LYS A 616 29.47 -27.45 -3.22
C LYS A 616 28.07 -27.67 -2.65
N ASN A 617 27.90 -28.63 -1.73
CA ASN A 617 26.61 -28.94 -1.10
C ASN A 617 25.49 -29.27 -2.12
N ASP A 618 25.82 -29.90 -3.25
CA ASP A 618 24.93 -30.15 -4.39
C ASP A 618 24.38 -28.89 -5.09
N LEU A 619 24.90 -27.71 -4.71
CA LEU A 619 24.64 -26.46 -5.41
C LEU A 619 25.71 -26.25 -6.48
N LYS A 620 25.24 -26.00 -7.70
CA LYS A 620 26.05 -25.39 -8.74
C LYS A 620 25.82 -23.89 -8.71
N THR A 621 26.89 -23.14 -8.46
CA THR A 621 26.85 -21.68 -8.40
C THR A 621 27.55 -21.08 -9.60
N TRP A 622 26.92 -20.11 -10.25
CA TRP A 622 27.51 -19.27 -11.29
C TRP A 622 27.63 -17.84 -10.79
N PHE A 623 28.72 -17.19 -11.18
CA PHE A 623 28.98 -15.79 -10.85
C PHE A 623 29.93 -15.17 -11.85
N ILE A 624 29.86 -13.85 -11.99
CA ILE A 624 30.78 -13.10 -12.81
C ILE A 624 31.93 -12.60 -11.93
N PRO A 625 33.20 -12.87 -12.28
CA PRO A 625 34.33 -12.44 -11.47
C PRO A 625 34.44 -10.91 -11.48
N ILE A 626 34.24 -10.30 -10.31
CA ILE A 626 34.46 -8.85 -10.13
C ILE A 626 35.77 -8.59 -9.36
N PRO A 627 36.44 -7.44 -9.58
CA PRO A 627 37.62 -7.09 -8.81
C PRO A 627 37.37 -7.18 -7.30
N PHE A 628 38.35 -7.74 -6.59
CA PHE A 628 38.36 -7.82 -5.11
C PHE A 628 37.29 -8.69 -4.46
N GLN A 629 36.54 -9.48 -5.25
CA GLN A 629 35.53 -10.40 -4.75
C GLN A 629 36.08 -11.41 -3.73
N ASN A 630 35.18 -11.87 -2.88
CA ASN A 630 35.34 -13.05 -2.01
C ASN A 630 34.01 -13.84 -2.04
N ASP A 631 33.93 -15.02 -1.40
CA ASP A 631 32.69 -15.82 -1.45
C ASP A 631 31.50 -15.15 -0.70
N ASP A 632 31.74 -14.14 0.14
CA ASP A 632 30.70 -13.32 0.82
C ASP A 632 30.25 -12.10 0.01
N PHE A 633 31.00 -11.73 -1.02
CA PHE A 633 30.75 -10.56 -1.87
C PHE A 633 30.96 -10.95 -3.33
N VAL A 634 29.95 -11.63 -3.85
CA VAL A 634 29.89 -12.08 -5.24
C VAL A 634 28.42 -12.31 -5.62
N PRO A 635 27.81 -11.39 -6.40
CA PRO A 635 26.50 -11.63 -6.98
C PRO A 635 26.51 -12.96 -7.74
N SER A 636 25.62 -13.85 -7.36
CA SER A 636 25.65 -15.23 -7.81
C SER A 636 24.25 -15.82 -7.93
N VAL A 637 24.14 -16.81 -8.83
CA VAL A 637 22.97 -17.67 -8.97
C VAL A 637 23.41 -19.08 -8.59
N SER A 638 22.72 -19.71 -7.64
CA SER A 638 23.00 -21.09 -7.22
C SER A 638 21.78 -21.98 -7.43
N VAL A 639 21.99 -23.21 -7.91
CA VAL A 639 20.89 -24.16 -8.16
C VAL A 639 21.26 -25.57 -7.70
N SER A 640 20.33 -26.24 -7.04
CA SER A 640 20.33 -27.69 -6.78
C SER A 640 19.10 -28.35 -7.42
N ASP A 641 18.80 -29.59 -7.07
CA ASP A 641 17.53 -30.23 -7.47
C ASP A 641 16.31 -29.67 -6.70
N GLU A 642 16.52 -29.02 -5.56
CA GLU A 642 15.44 -28.58 -4.65
C GLU A 642 15.38 -27.07 -4.49
N LEU A 643 16.49 -26.36 -4.65
CA LEU A 643 16.61 -24.94 -4.32
C LEU A 643 17.26 -24.13 -5.43
N PHE A 644 16.72 -22.94 -5.66
CA PHE A 644 17.26 -21.91 -6.52
C PHE A 644 17.54 -20.66 -5.69
N PHE A 645 18.69 -20.04 -5.90
CA PHE A 645 19.15 -18.86 -5.18
C PHE A 645 19.57 -17.76 -6.14
N VAL A 646 19.18 -16.53 -5.83
CA VAL A 646 19.82 -15.31 -6.33
C VAL A 646 20.36 -14.56 -5.12
N SER A 647 21.68 -14.42 -5.02
CA SER A 647 22.32 -13.98 -3.78
C SER A 647 23.48 -13.03 -4.03
N THR A 648 23.73 -12.13 -3.08
CA THR A 648 24.95 -11.31 -3.04
C THR A 648 26.18 -12.08 -2.56
N SER A 649 25.98 -13.30 -2.04
CA SER A 649 27.02 -14.18 -1.52
C SER A 649 26.80 -15.64 -1.93
N LYS A 650 27.84 -16.20 -2.54
CA LYS A 650 27.93 -17.65 -2.78
C LYS A 650 27.99 -18.43 -1.46
N ALA A 651 28.86 -18.04 -0.52
CA ALA A 651 29.02 -18.72 0.77
C ALA A 651 27.70 -18.75 1.56
N PHE A 652 26.91 -17.69 1.48
CA PHE A 652 25.60 -17.64 2.11
C PHE A 652 24.62 -18.63 1.49
N SER A 653 24.57 -18.71 0.15
CA SER A 653 23.74 -19.70 -0.55
C SER A 653 24.09 -21.14 -0.15
N GLU A 654 25.40 -21.45 -0.05
CA GLU A 654 25.90 -22.75 0.40
C GLU A 654 25.47 -23.09 1.84
N GLY A 655 25.50 -22.10 2.74
CA GLY A 655 25.07 -22.24 4.14
C GLY A 655 23.56 -22.40 4.28
N LEU A 656 22.77 -21.62 3.53
CA LEU A 656 21.31 -21.72 3.52
C LEU A 656 20.86 -23.10 3.00
N ALA A 657 21.49 -23.63 1.94
CA ALA A 657 21.18 -24.98 1.46
C ALA A 657 21.53 -26.07 2.48
N GLU A 658 22.58 -25.88 3.29
CA GLU A 658 22.90 -26.81 4.38
C GLU A 658 21.85 -26.73 5.49
N GLN A 659 21.42 -25.53 5.89
CA GLN A 659 20.34 -25.33 6.85
C GLN A 659 19.03 -25.96 6.39
N PHE A 660 18.67 -25.80 5.11
CA PHE A 660 17.51 -26.46 4.53
C PHE A 660 17.58 -27.98 4.67
N LYS A 661 18.73 -28.60 4.37
CA LYS A 661 18.93 -30.06 4.51
C LYS A 661 18.89 -30.54 5.97
N GLN A 662 19.33 -29.72 6.92
CA GLN A 662 19.23 -30.03 8.35
C GLN A 662 17.76 -30.05 8.81
N GLY A 663 16.89 -29.33 8.12
CA GLY A 663 15.47 -29.21 8.45
C GLY A 663 15.22 -28.39 9.72
N GLY A 664 14.01 -28.51 10.26
CA GLY A 664 13.55 -27.72 11.41
C GLY A 664 12.73 -26.51 10.97
N GLY A 665 12.70 -25.48 11.82
CA GLY A 665 11.81 -24.33 11.65
C GLY A 665 10.36 -24.62 12.06
N ASP A 666 9.61 -23.56 12.35
CA ASP A 666 8.21 -23.70 12.74
C ASP A 666 7.35 -24.03 11.51
N PRO A 667 6.38 -24.96 11.64
CA PRO A 667 5.41 -25.20 10.60
C PRO A 667 4.56 -23.95 10.42
N ARG A 668 4.66 -23.32 9.25
CA ARG A 668 3.93 -22.10 8.89
C ARG A 668 3.21 -22.29 7.56
N LYS A 669 2.21 -21.45 7.33
CA LYS A 669 1.45 -21.31 6.09
C LYS A 669 1.25 -19.83 5.78
N GLY A 670 0.98 -19.51 4.53
CA GLY A 670 0.62 -18.18 4.08
C GLY A 670 1.82 -17.29 3.79
N ALA A 671 1.88 -16.12 4.42
CA ALA A 671 3.01 -15.21 4.28
C ALA A 671 3.53 -14.81 5.66
N TRP A 672 4.83 -14.95 5.86
CA TRP A 672 5.51 -14.66 7.12
C TRP A 672 6.68 -13.71 6.89
N LEU A 673 6.86 -12.76 7.80
CA LEU A 673 8.02 -11.88 7.89
C LEU A 673 8.49 -11.82 9.35
N HIS A 674 9.81 -11.88 9.53
CA HIS A 674 10.49 -11.62 10.79
C HIS A 674 11.69 -10.72 10.56
N VAL A 675 11.85 -9.69 11.39
CA VAL A 675 13.02 -8.79 11.43
C VAL A 675 13.57 -8.76 12.86
N ASP A 676 14.87 -9.04 13.03
CA ASP A 676 15.56 -9.00 14.33
C ASP A 676 16.32 -7.68 14.50
N PHE A 677 15.79 -6.78 15.32
CA PHE A 677 16.43 -5.48 15.58
C PHE A 677 17.64 -5.58 16.50
N LYS A 678 17.77 -6.65 17.31
CA LYS A 678 18.97 -6.88 18.13
C LYS A 678 20.17 -7.18 17.24
N VAL A 679 19.97 -7.97 16.18
CA VAL A 679 21.01 -8.23 15.17
C VAL A 679 21.40 -6.94 14.46
N LEU A 680 20.43 -6.11 14.05
CA LEU A 680 20.71 -4.81 13.43
C LEU A 680 21.52 -3.89 14.37
N HIS A 681 21.11 -3.80 15.63
CA HIS A 681 21.81 -3.01 16.64
C HIS A 681 23.23 -3.52 16.88
N HIS A 682 23.42 -4.84 17.01
CA HIS A 682 24.76 -5.41 17.18
C HIS A 682 25.67 -5.09 15.98
N TYR A 683 25.13 -5.23 14.77
CA TYR A 683 25.85 -4.90 13.54
C TYR A 683 26.26 -3.43 13.45
N ALA A 684 25.34 -2.51 13.78
CA ALA A 684 25.64 -1.09 13.78
C ALA A 684 26.65 -0.70 14.86
N GLN A 685 26.56 -1.29 16.07
CA GLN A 685 27.53 -1.07 17.14
C GLN A 685 28.94 -1.54 16.73
N GLN A 686 29.03 -2.72 16.12
CA GLN A 686 30.31 -3.25 15.63
C GLN A 686 30.99 -2.27 14.66
N TRP A 687 30.23 -1.66 13.75
CA TRP A 687 30.76 -0.66 12.82
C TRP A 687 31.20 0.62 13.53
N LEU A 688 30.43 1.10 14.50
CA LEU A 688 30.79 2.27 15.30
C LEU A 688 32.10 2.04 16.06
N ASP A 689 32.23 0.92 16.77
CA ASP A 689 33.42 0.54 17.53
C ASP A 689 34.65 0.42 16.62
N LEU A 690 34.46 -0.15 15.42
CA LEU A 690 35.51 -0.30 14.43
C LEU A 690 36.01 1.07 13.91
N VAL A 691 35.10 2.01 13.67
CA VAL A 691 35.48 3.36 13.24
C VAL A 691 36.17 4.11 14.36
N GLU A 692 35.61 4.09 15.57
CA GLU A 692 36.17 4.78 16.74
C GLU A 692 37.58 4.29 17.07
N GLY A 693 37.77 2.97 17.15
CA GLY A 693 39.05 2.37 17.50
C GLY A 693 40.16 2.64 16.47
N ASN A 694 39.81 3.12 15.27
CA ASN A 694 40.74 3.31 14.15
C ASN A 694 40.59 4.68 13.48
N LEU A 695 40.03 5.67 14.18
CA LEU A 695 39.67 6.97 13.63
C LEU A 695 40.85 7.68 12.95
N ASP A 696 42.04 7.61 13.55
CA ASP A 696 43.24 8.26 13.00
C ASP A 696 43.64 7.72 11.61
N GLU A 697 43.41 6.43 11.36
CA GLU A 697 43.72 5.75 10.10
C GLU A 697 42.61 5.96 9.06
N LEU A 698 41.36 6.05 9.50
CA LEU A 698 40.17 6.18 8.64
C LEU A 698 39.91 7.63 8.20
N ALA A 699 39.93 8.56 9.15
CA ALA A 699 39.72 9.98 8.91
C ALA A 699 41.07 10.67 8.66
N ARG A 700 41.49 10.71 7.40
CA ARG A 700 42.82 11.20 7.00
C ARG A 700 43.02 12.72 7.16
N SER A 701 41.95 13.50 7.26
CA SER A 701 41.99 14.94 7.56
C SER A 701 41.54 15.21 8.99
N GLU A 702 42.07 16.29 9.58
CA GLU A 702 41.63 16.80 10.88
C GLU A 702 40.12 17.11 10.86
N SER A 703 39.62 17.73 9.78
CA SER A 703 38.20 17.99 9.59
C SER A 703 37.33 16.73 9.68
N ALA A 704 37.75 15.61 9.07
CA ALA A 704 36.96 14.37 9.12
C ALA A 704 36.97 13.73 10.52
N ARG A 705 38.04 13.95 11.30
CA ARG A 705 38.10 13.51 12.71
C ARG A 705 37.23 14.38 13.59
N GLU A 706 37.26 15.68 13.36
CA GLU A 706 36.38 16.66 14.02
C GLU A 706 34.92 16.35 13.70
N ASP A 707 34.57 16.16 12.42
CA ASP A 707 33.21 15.79 11.98
C ASP A 707 32.73 14.50 12.67
N PHE A 708 33.55 13.44 12.71
CA PHE A 708 33.15 12.21 13.41
C PHE A 708 32.99 12.45 14.91
N THR A 709 33.93 13.17 15.54
CA THR A 709 33.88 13.45 16.99
C THR A 709 32.66 14.29 17.36
N GLU A 710 32.28 15.25 16.51
CA GLU A 710 31.11 16.09 16.68
C GLU A 710 29.81 15.29 16.51
N ASN A 711 29.75 14.38 15.54
CA ASN A 711 28.55 13.59 15.25
C ASN A 711 28.42 12.31 16.09
N LYS A 712 29.51 11.81 16.67
CA LYS A 712 29.52 10.55 17.44
C LYS A 712 28.46 10.51 18.56
N PRO A 713 28.29 11.55 19.40
CA PRO A 713 27.26 11.55 20.43
C PRO A 713 25.85 11.30 19.87
N MET A 714 25.52 11.91 18.73
CA MET A 714 24.23 11.71 18.06
C MET A 714 24.05 10.27 17.56
N ILE A 715 25.12 9.65 17.03
CA ILE A 715 25.09 8.25 16.60
C ILE A 715 24.87 7.32 17.79
N GLU A 716 25.59 7.53 18.90
CA GLU A 716 25.44 6.74 20.13
C GLU A 716 24.04 6.88 20.73
N GLU A 717 23.48 8.10 20.70
CA GLU A 717 22.12 8.38 21.15
C GLU A 717 21.08 7.66 20.27
N ALA A 718 21.23 7.71 18.94
CA ALA A 718 20.38 6.96 18.01
C ALA A 718 20.47 5.45 18.28
N MET A 719 21.68 4.92 18.42
CA MET A 719 21.90 3.50 18.73
C MET A 719 21.19 3.08 20.02
N LYS A 720 21.34 3.85 21.09
CA LYS A 720 20.63 3.62 22.36
C LYS A 720 19.11 3.68 22.18
N ALA A 721 18.61 4.62 21.40
CA ALA A 721 17.19 4.81 21.12
C ALA A 721 16.59 3.58 20.43
N PHE A 722 17.19 3.14 19.32
CA PHE A 722 16.79 1.97 18.55
C PHE A 722 17.07 0.64 19.27
N GLY A 723 17.99 0.62 20.23
CA GLY A 723 18.28 -0.57 21.05
C GLY A 723 17.12 -1.05 21.93
N SER A 724 16.04 -0.27 22.03
CA SER A 724 14.77 -0.66 22.67
C SER A 724 13.92 -1.63 21.83
N LEU A 725 14.13 -1.69 20.52
CA LEU A 725 13.42 -2.61 19.62
C LEU A 725 13.95 -4.04 19.77
N ASP A 726 13.06 -5.03 19.76
CA ASP A 726 13.41 -6.46 19.84
C ASP A 726 13.27 -7.10 18.45
N ASP A 727 12.02 -7.33 18.02
CA ASP A 727 11.70 -7.95 16.73
C ASP A 727 10.41 -7.37 16.14
N LEU A 728 10.26 -7.51 14.81
CA LEU A 728 9.01 -7.28 14.10
C LEU A 728 8.59 -8.59 13.44
N THR A 729 7.37 -9.04 13.72
CA THR A 729 6.75 -10.15 13.01
C THR A 729 5.49 -9.71 12.28
N LEU A 730 5.27 -10.27 11.09
CA LEU A 730 4.03 -10.16 10.34
C LEU A 730 3.63 -11.53 9.81
N HIS A 731 2.36 -11.89 9.99
CA HIS A 731 1.79 -13.16 9.52
C HIS A 731 0.44 -12.93 8.85
N ALA A 732 0.36 -13.17 7.55
CA ALA A 732 -0.90 -13.29 6.82
C ALA A 732 -1.24 -14.77 6.60
N ARG A 733 -2.47 -15.17 6.96
CA ARG A 733 -2.97 -16.54 6.88
C ARG A 733 -4.47 -16.59 6.62
N ASN A 734 -4.98 -17.76 6.28
CA ASN A 734 -6.42 -18.04 6.32
C ASN A 734 -6.78 -18.68 7.67
N GLU A 735 -7.83 -18.19 8.30
CA GLU A 735 -8.39 -18.75 9.54
C GLU A 735 -9.92 -18.77 9.43
N GLY A 736 -10.51 -19.97 9.40
CA GLY A 736 -11.96 -20.13 9.27
C GLY A 736 -12.55 -19.62 7.95
N GLY A 737 -11.79 -19.64 6.85
CA GLY A 737 -12.23 -19.13 5.54
C GLY A 737 -12.06 -17.61 5.40
N ARG A 738 -11.50 -16.93 6.40
CA ARG A 738 -11.26 -15.48 6.39
C ARG A 738 -9.77 -15.18 6.42
N SER A 739 -9.36 -14.11 5.75
CA SER A 739 -8.01 -13.58 5.86
C SER A 739 -7.75 -13.11 7.29
N ARG A 740 -6.54 -13.36 7.77
CA ARG A 740 -6.09 -13.01 9.11
C ARG A 740 -4.68 -12.46 9.01
N ILE A 741 -4.47 -11.26 9.54
CA ILE A 741 -3.17 -10.59 9.53
C ILE A 741 -2.81 -10.25 10.96
N SER A 742 -1.66 -10.74 11.43
CA SER A 742 -1.12 -10.41 12.75
C SER A 742 0.20 -9.68 12.56
N LEU A 743 0.39 -8.55 13.24
CA LEU A 743 1.65 -7.82 13.31
C LEU A 743 2.01 -7.65 14.78
N HIS A 744 3.27 -7.92 15.14
CA HIS A 744 3.81 -7.63 16.46
C HIS A 744 5.16 -6.93 16.32
N LEU A 745 5.19 -5.65 16.66
CA LEU A 745 6.44 -4.92 16.90
C LEU A 745 6.76 -5.05 18.38
N LYS A 746 7.71 -5.93 18.69
CA LYS A 746 8.14 -6.21 20.04
C LYS A 746 9.25 -5.24 20.46
N VAL A 747 9.19 -4.86 21.73
CA VAL A 747 10.06 -3.86 22.36
C VAL A 747 10.46 -4.34 23.75
N LYS A 748 11.56 -3.80 24.29
CA LYS A 748 12.13 -4.20 25.59
C LYS A 748 11.42 -3.65 26.82
#